data_AF-A0A8J4E2A5-F1
#
_entry.id   AF-A0A8J4E2A5-F1
#
_cell.length_a   1.000
_cell.length_b   1.000
_cell.length_c   1.000
_cell.angle_alpha   90.00
_cell.angle_beta   90.00
_cell.angle_gamma   90.00
#
_symmetry.space_group_name_H-M   'P 1'
#
loop_
_entity.id
_entity.type
_entity.pdbx_description
1 polymer ?
#
loop_
_entity_poly.entity_id
_entity_poly.type
_entity_poly.pdbx_seq_one_letter_code
_entity_poly.pdbx_strand_id
1 'polypeptide(L)'
;MSVRRPEVIWAEAAAHAVLSAAVPSLAGSGFTVDGASLVEDDTGDGWFAIGWVEGGRAVLYGFRPYGSRIHAHVPPVDPFAGGPDWLPWERLIATPMLAFLHWWDGSSWAQAPLPEIKDHGAGYTSGTVEDLYLELGEDYDALGEANRRLVDAAEQGAVDRPVIEALLAPLDEEGDVEAALRIAARTGVAPGSSRPELAAGTGEPPGRRVPIFDPDQIGGVITVGMRDTDEVERPAAVAGPARARLVEWARTHGEITAAYVGHARPGFAYRDARGQWLDPEPSELLTAWREEDADPARGRWLHARVRADADGAVVECFHDHLPAWWESGFMPDAQVEALRAEMRQRDPRWRPGWAELLDRDFMATGVPPRLCWRPSLRWSGEERDVARMLRSGTLSSAPLEVWQTARPTLVELARAEPGSLAALIAAEPTGGERLRQAWLGALADAGAGGRLPVDWFAGPGARCPASALRKLMKQAAVPPREGLPVPRALLDVAQPGAWPLPDPRRDGQPFTGSTDFAAMATRPPVARISRFVRDIGRYGNVDYTDILGRVWAALPGPLRELVDGWRTQTEAGGLPALEAGLAYLAPLAAAGFADLDPGFLSGWAPTDPVDALVRALRTGIPGELEFPFAEKIVGQRGTEALVVQHGDYLTVVTHPARVYGTDGELLTRRVTMPELFPEAVVHPGPVFWYDGTDLRMADRTGVFRLDGYGDDHGPLLTFDADAAGPDYPETAEVTFPGADHTTRIGCGGGRLRFHAADGTETAQAPFGVVQHVQPGAHPVPPPGWWRHMRPVDPAGSAALRRIDRVAAGALAEAALLGPREADRRLGELLPAVTDPRLRAAVVEQAGLAARCLHGVARLGAGGLPAVLTPGAGLRVRRNIEVVTHGRLLAGKLVDALTERPGLVGVTDVPTFDRRRLPFLELGSRALSIVWPWITAHQRAGELDELHAWACTPFADGSGHWSRMLLDATERFDRPEGEIWHLSGSALVILDYDNHERRATGIRYAPDPDADPEVPPGWQWAGQFHQNWGSPDTVRRFDRLLAERGPLSPDPAFAVELADRTGMSRRDAAHAVFGSPGRTVAELAALRPPEIVDLYLDPATGQVARARISDGTAIRLRELMMSDDPWTTGLDIARAATWQNGG
;
A
#
# COMPACT_ATOMS: atom_id res chain seq x y z
N MET A 1 -25.78 -5.81 -0.38
CA MET A 1 -26.10 -5.37 -1.75
C MET A 1 -27.20 -6.27 -2.32
N SER A 2 -28.02 -5.80 -3.26
CA SER A 2 -28.95 -6.69 -3.99
C SER A 2 -28.18 -7.43 -5.07
N VAL A 3 -28.37 -8.74 -5.19
CA VAL A 3 -27.88 -9.52 -6.36
C VAL A 3 -28.58 -8.99 -7.61
N ARG A 4 -27.82 -8.75 -8.70
CA ARG A 4 -28.37 -8.28 -9.99
C ARG A 4 -29.22 -9.37 -10.62
N ARG A 5 -30.10 -9.03 -11.58
CA ARG A 5 -30.92 -10.03 -12.28
C ARG A 5 -30.05 -11.11 -12.93
N PRO A 6 -30.48 -12.39 -12.97
CA PRO A 6 -29.67 -13.47 -13.51
C PRO A 6 -29.26 -13.27 -14.97
N GLU A 7 -30.07 -12.57 -15.77
CA GLU A 7 -29.75 -12.26 -17.17
C GLU A 7 -28.50 -11.38 -17.28
N VAL A 8 -28.38 -10.36 -16.43
CA VAL A 8 -27.24 -9.44 -16.39
C VAL A 8 -25.98 -10.19 -15.94
N ILE A 9 -26.09 -10.98 -14.87
CA ILE A 9 -24.94 -11.75 -14.35
C ILE A 9 -24.48 -12.80 -15.37
N TRP A 10 -25.42 -13.46 -16.05
CA TRP A 10 -25.11 -14.42 -17.10
C TRP A 10 -24.44 -13.75 -18.30
N ALA A 11 -24.98 -12.63 -18.77
CA ALA A 11 -24.43 -11.89 -19.90
C ALA A 11 -22.99 -11.43 -19.64
N GLU A 12 -22.71 -10.91 -18.45
CA GLU A 12 -21.37 -10.47 -18.07
C GLU A 12 -20.39 -11.65 -17.93
N ALA A 13 -20.80 -12.75 -17.27
CA ALA A 13 -20.00 -13.96 -17.21
C ALA A 13 -19.73 -14.55 -18.62
N ALA A 14 -20.74 -14.52 -19.50
CA ALA A 14 -20.61 -14.98 -20.88
C ALA A 14 -19.70 -14.07 -21.70
N ALA A 15 -19.81 -12.74 -21.54
CA ALA A 15 -18.92 -11.77 -22.15
C ALA A 15 -17.47 -12.00 -21.71
N HIS A 16 -17.22 -12.24 -20.43
CA HIS A 16 -15.88 -12.53 -19.92
C HIS A 16 -15.35 -13.88 -20.42
N ALA A 17 -16.20 -14.92 -20.54
CA ALA A 17 -15.82 -16.18 -21.17
C ALA A 17 -15.45 -16.00 -22.65
N VAL A 18 -16.23 -15.18 -23.37
CA VAL A 18 -15.98 -14.82 -24.78
C VAL A 18 -14.67 -14.05 -24.91
N LEU A 19 -14.43 -13.06 -24.03
CA LEU A 19 -13.21 -12.26 -23.98
C LEU A 19 -11.98 -13.14 -23.70
N SER A 20 -12.05 -14.01 -22.70
CA SER A 20 -10.97 -14.95 -22.34
C SER A 20 -10.65 -15.92 -23.49
N ALA A 21 -11.64 -16.30 -24.28
CA ALA A 21 -11.46 -17.13 -25.46
C ALA A 21 -10.98 -16.34 -26.69
N ALA A 22 -11.32 -15.05 -26.77
CA ALA A 22 -10.88 -14.16 -27.83
C ALA A 22 -9.41 -13.75 -27.66
N VAL A 23 -8.91 -13.65 -26.42
CA VAL A 23 -7.63 -13.02 -26.09
C VAL A 23 -6.70 -14.03 -25.42
N PRO A 24 -5.66 -14.55 -26.11
CA PRO A 24 -4.81 -15.64 -25.60
C PRO A 24 -4.13 -15.35 -24.26
N SER A 25 -3.74 -14.11 -23.99
CA SER A 25 -3.10 -13.69 -22.74
C SER A 25 -4.04 -13.78 -21.53
N LEU A 26 -5.35 -13.78 -21.75
CA LEU A 26 -6.39 -13.97 -20.73
C LEU A 26 -6.81 -15.43 -20.57
N ALA A 27 -6.18 -16.37 -21.27
CA ALA A 27 -6.51 -17.79 -21.16
C ALA A 27 -6.32 -18.26 -19.70
N GLY A 28 -7.38 -18.80 -19.10
CA GLY A 28 -7.41 -19.21 -17.69
C GLY A 28 -7.65 -18.07 -16.70
N SER A 29 -7.97 -16.87 -17.20
CA SER A 29 -8.40 -15.72 -16.42
C SER A 29 -9.81 -15.33 -16.85
N GLY A 30 -10.84 -15.81 -16.15
CA GLY A 30 -12.22 -15.43 -16.42
C GLY A 30 -13.22 -16.56 -16.24
N PHE A 31 -14.08 -16.79 -17.22
CA PHE A 31 -15.13 -17.81 -17.10
C PHE A 31 -14.94 -18.94 -18.12
N THR A 32 -15.08 -20.17 -17.63
CA THR A 32 -15.13 -21.38 -18.43
C THR A 32 -16.56 -21.93 -18.51
N VAL A 33 -16.90 -22.51 -19.67
CA VAL A 33 -18.21 -23.13 -19.91
C VAL A 33 -18.19 -24.58 -19.46
N ASP A 34 -18.79 -24.87 -18.30
CA ASP A 34 -18.93 -26.21 -17.73
C ASP A 34 -20.38 -26.73 -17.87
N GLY A 35 -20.64 -27.42 -18.99
CA GLY A 35 -21.98 -27.88 -19.33
C GLY A 35 -22.93 -26.72 -19.60
N ALA A 36 -23.95 -26.57 -18.75
CA ALA A 36 -24.93 -25.47 -18.82
C ALA A 36 -24.67 -24.35 -17.77
N SER A 37 -23.49 -24.36 -17.15
CA SER A 37 -23.03 -23.32 -16.23
C SER A 37 -21.82 -22.57 -16.77
N LEU A 38 -21.64 -21.34 -16.32
CA LEU A 38 -20.42 -20.55 -16.45
C LEU A 38 -19.72 -20.53 -15.10
N VAL A 39 -18.46 -20.97 -15.05
CA VAL A 39 -17.65 -21.10 -13.83
C VAL A 39 -16.46 -20.15 -13.94
N GLU A 40 -16.27 -19.29 -12.95
CA GLU A 40 -15.09 -18.43 -12.84
C GLU A 40 -13.86 -19.32 -12.55
N ASP A 41 -12.77 -19.13 -13.30
CA ASP A 41 -11.50 -19.78 -13.07
C ASP A 41 -10.86 -19.21 -11.78
N ASP A 42 -10.48 -20.09 -10.84
CA ASP A 42 -9.93 -19.68 -9.55
C ASP A 42 -8.52 -19.10 -9.70
N THR A 43 -8.40 -17.77 -9.62
CA THR A 43 -7.12 -17.05 -9.65
C THR A 43 -6.51 -16.84 -8.24
N GLY A 44 -7.01 -17.54 -7.22
CA GLY A 44 -6.53 -17.47 -5.84
C GLY A 44 -7.49 -16.79 -4.86
N ASP A 45 -8.56 -16.17 -5.35
CA ASP A 45 -9.58 -15.48 -4.54
C ASP A 45 -10.90 -16.25 -4.42
N GLY A 46 -10.88 -17.54 -4.81
CA GLY A 46 -12.05 -18.40 -4.88
C GLY A 46 -12.65 -18.44 -6.28
N TRP A 47 -13.85 -18.99 -6.38
CA TRP A 47 -14.56 -19.18 -7.64
C TRP A 47 -16.07 -19.07 -7.41
N PHE A 48 -16.82 -18.72 -8.45
CA PHE A 48 -18.26 -18.90 -8.44
C PHE A 48 -18.76 -19.30 -9.82
N ALA A 49 -20.01 -19.72 -9.87
CA ALA A 49 -20.65 -20.16 -11.08
C ALA A 49 -22.09 -19.68 -11.15
N ILE A 50 -22.55 -19.41 -12.35
CA ILE A 50 -23.97 -19.15 -12.66
C ILE A 50 -24.47 -20.20 -13.64
N GLY A 51 -25.68 -20.73 -13.39
CA GLY A 51 -26.34 -21.70 -14.26
C GLY A 51 -27.83 -21.40 -14.37
N TRP A 52 -28.39 -21.55 -15.57
CA TRP A 52 -29.83 -21.53 -15.76
C TRP A 52 -30.41 -22.92 -15.47
N VAL A 53 -31.62 -22.95 -14.95
CA VAL A 53 -32.38 -24.16 -14.62
C VAL A 53 -33.71 -24.08 -15.35
N GLU A 54 -34.19 -25.22 -15.85
CA GLU A 54 -35.44 -25.33 -16.62
C GLU A 54 -36.60 -24.48 -16.07
N GLY A 55 -37.29 -23.78 -16.96
CA GLY A 55 -38.47 -22.97 -16.61
C GLY A 55 -38.13 -21.57 -16.11
N GLY A 56 -37.08 -20.94 -16.67
CA GLY A 56 -36.73 -19.54 -16.39
C GLY A 56 -36.13 -19.32 -14.99
N ARG A 57 -35.53 -20.36 -14.42
CA ARG A 57 -34.91 -20.35 -13.09
C ARG A 57 -33.40 -20.26 -13.21
N ALA A 58 -32.71 -19.81 -12.17
CA ALA A 58 -31.25 -19.75 -12.18
C ALA A 58 -30.65 -20.03 -10.80
N VAL A 59 -29.39 -20.41 -10.77
CA VAL A 59 -28.60 -20.57 -9.55
C VAL A 59 -27.28 -19.82 -9.69
N LEU A 60 -26.85 -19.16 -8.62
CA LEU A 60 -25.54 -18.52 -8.48
C LEU A 60 -24.88 -19.08 -7.23
N TYR A 61 -23.71 -19.70 -7.36
CA TYR A 61 -23.13 -20.52 -6.31
C TYR A 61 -21.61 -20.47 -6.36
N GLY A 62 -20.92 -20.60 -5.23
CA GLY A 62 -19.45 -20.54 -5.24
C GLY A 62 -18.78 -20.64 -3.88
N PHE A 63 -17.48 -20.36 -3.91
CA PHE A 63 -16.56 -20.29 -2.78
C PHE A 63 -15.75 -19.00 -2.84
N ARG A 64 -15.73 -18.19 -1.78
CA ARG A 64 -14.82 -17.05 -1.66
C ARG A 64 -14.15 -17.03 -0.28
N PRO A 65 -12.87 -17.43 -0.16
CA PRO A 65 -12.17 -17.46 1.12
C PRO A 65 -11.90 -16.03 1.63
N TYR A 66 -11.60 -15.10 0.74
CA TYR A 66 -11.33 -13.70 1.06
C TYR A 66 -12.58 -12.84 0.83
N GLY A 67 -13.44 -12.76 1.84
CA GLY A 67 -14.63 -11.90 1.83
C GLY A 67 -15.82 -12.55 2.54
N SER A 68 -16.06 -13.83 2.32
CA SER A 68 -17.12 -14.56 3.01
C SER A 68 -16.55 -15.36 4.18
N ARG A 69 -16.94 -15.02 5.42
CA ARG A 69 -16.64 -15.86 6.60
C ARG A 69 -17.62 -17.02 6.78
N ILE A 70 -18.50 -17.28 5.81
CA ILE A 70 -19.50 -18.36 5.90
C ILE A 70 -18.80 -19.73 5.98
N HIS A 71 -17.75 -19.94 5.18
CA HIS A 71 -17.01 -21.20 5.18
C HIS A 71 -16.26 -21.46 6.50
N ALA A 72 -15.94 -20.42 7.26
CA ALA A 72 -15.30 -20.48 8.57
C ALA A 72 -16.31 -20.32 9.73
N HIS A 73 -17.62 -20.23 9.45
CA HIS A 73 -18.62 -20.08 10.48
C HIS A 73 -18.76 -21.39 11.29
N VAL A 74 -18.92 -21.25 12.61
CA VAL A 74 -19.03 -22.36 13.56
C VAL A 74 -20.35 -22.21 14.33
N PRO A 75 -21.28 -23.19 14.27
CA PRO A 75 -21.27 -24.42 13.45
C PRO A 75 -21.34 -24.11 11.94
N PRO A 76 -21.05 -25.08 11.05
CA PRO A 76 -21.10 -24.86 9.61
C PRO A 76 -22.48 -24.37 9.18
N VAL A 77 -22.53 -23.47 8.20
CA VAL A 77 -23.78 -22.97 7.61
C VAL A 77 -24.18 -23.90 6.48
N ASP A 78 -25.46 -24.24 6.39
CA ASP A 78 -26.00 -25.01 5.27
C ASP A 78 -26.45 -24.07 4.14
N PRO A 79 -25.67 -23.92 3.05
CA PRO A 79 -26.04 -23.00 1.96
C PRO A 79 -27.29 -23.47 1.20
N PHE A 80 -27.78 -24.68 1.47
CA PHE A 80 -28.96 -25.26 0.84
C PHE A 80 -30.24 -25.15 1.67
N ALA A 81 -30.16 -24.62 2.90
CA ALA A 81 -31.30 -24.61 3.81
C ALA A 81 -32.50 -23.87 3.20
N GLY A 82 -33.63 -24.57 3.07
CA GLY A 82 -34.86 -24.01 2.47
C GLY A 82 -34.84 -23.95 0.94
N GLY A 83 -33.86 -24.57 0.29
CA GLY A 83 -33.79 -24.67 -1.17
C GLY A 83 -35.01 -25.38 -1.76
N PRO A 84 -35.55 -24.93 -2.91
CA PRO A 84 -36.72 -25.53 -3.52
C PRO A 84 -36.43 -26.88 -4.19
N ASP A 85 -37.47 -27.70 -4.39
CA ASP A 85 -37.33 -29.05 -4.97
C ASP A 85 -36.72 -29.07 -6.37
N TRP A 86 -36.89 -27.98 -7.13
CA TRP A 86 -36.38 -27.86 -8.49
C TRP A 86 -34.89 -27.55 -8.58
N LEU A 87 -34.20 -27.26 -7.47
CA LEU A 87 -32.75 -27.03 -7.53
C LEU A 87 -32.05 -28.24 -8.16
N PRO A 88 -30.98 -28.05 -8.95
CA PRO A 88 -30.19 -29.14 -9.49
C PRO A 88 -29.31 -29.79 -8.40
N TRP A 89 -29.97 -30.40 -7.41
CA TRP A 89 -29.40 -30.84 -6.14
C TRP A 89 -28.19 -31.75 -6.31
N GLU A 90 -28.29 -32.78 -7.16
CA GLU A 90 -27.19 -33.74 -7.36
C GLU A 90 -25.90 -33.04 -7.83
N ARG A 91 -26.01 -32.08 -8.76
CA ARG A 91 -24.88 -31.30 -9.24
C ARG A 91 -24.32 -30.38 -8.16
N LEU A 92 -25.19 -29.63 -7.48
CA LEU A 92 -24.75 -28.65 -6.48
C LEU A 92 -24.10 -29.32 -5.26
N ILE A 93 -24.58 -30.51 -4.85
CA ILE A 93 -23.99 -31.30 -3.75
C ILE A 93 -22.64 -31.88 -4.17
N ALA A 94 -22.49 -32.30 -5.43
CA ALA A 94 -21.22 -32.81 -5.96
C ALA A 94 -20.18 -31.69 -6.16
N THR A 95 -20.58 -30.42 -6.05
CA THR A 95 -19.67 -29.29 -6.22
C THR A 95 -18.82 -29.11 -4.96
N PRO A 96 -17.49 -29.27 -5.04
CA PRO A 96 -16.63 -29.15 -3.88
C PRO A 96 -16.65 -27.70 -3.36
N MET A 97 -16.47 -27.52 -2.06
CA MET A 97 -16.23 -26.20 -1.47
C MET A 97 -17.36 -25.17 -1.61
N LEU A 98 -18.61 -25.59 -1.76
CA LEU A 98 -19.73 -24.64 -1.87
C LEU A 98 -20.00 -23.89 -0.56
N ALA A 99 -19.71 -22.58 -0.53
CA ALA A 99 -19.93 -21.71 0.63
C ALA A 99 -21.18 -20.84 0.55
N PHE A 100 -21.70 -20.56 -0.65
CA PHE A 100 -22.96 -19.83 -0.82
C PHE A 100 -23.76 -20.36 -2.02
N LEU A 101 -25.08 -20.16 -1.96
CA LEU A 101 -26.02 -20.52 -3.02
C LEU A 101 -27.20 -19.53 -3.01
N HIS A 102 -27.40 -18.85 -4.14
CA HIS A 102 -28.60 -18.10 -4.46
C HIS A 102 -29.39 -18.83 -5.53
N TRP A 103 -30.71 -18.75 -5.44
CA TRP A 103 -31.61 -19.33 -6.43
C TRP A 103 -32.67 -18.32 -6.86
N TRP A 104 -32.89 -18.25 -8.15
CA TRP A 104 -33.88 -17.39 -8.80
C TRP A 104 -35.06 -18.24 -9.23
N ASP A 105 -36.25 -17.88 -8.74
CA ASP A 105 -37.50 -18.61 -9.01
C ASP A 105 -38.24 -18.18 -10.28
N GLY A 106 -37.69 -17.20 -11.03
CA GLY A 106 -38.34 -16.54 -12.15
C GLY A 106 -38.70 -15.07 -11.85
N SER A 107 -38.73 -14.68 -10.57
CA SER A 107 -39.17 -13.35 -10.15
C SER A 107 -38.24 -12.66 -9.15
N SER A 108 -37.58 -13.43 -8.28
CA SER A 108 -36.71 -12.89 -7.25
C SER A 108 -35.58 -13.85 -6.88
N TRP A 109 -34.47 -13.31 -6.39
CA TRP A 109 -33.40 -14.09 -5.78
C TRP A 109 -33.78 -14.42 -4.34
N ALA A 110 -33.65 -15.70 -4.00
CA ALA A 110 -33.66 -16.21 -2.64
C ALA A 110 -32.31 -16.88 -2.34
N GLN A 111 -32.05 -17.12 -1.07
CA GLN A 111 -30.86 -17.81 -0.59
C GLN A 111 -31.20 -18.50 0.73
N ALA A 112 -30.32 -19.43 1.14
CA ALA A 112 -30.40 -19.97 2.48
C ALA A 112 -30.26 -18.81 3.47
N PRO A 113 -30.99 -18.84 4.59
CA PRO A 113 -30.75 -17.88 5.63
C PRO A 113 -29.30 -17.97 6.10
N LEU A 114 -28.64 -16.82 6.28
CA LEU A 114 -27.24 -16.72 6.68
C LEU A 114 -27.11 -16.04 8.04
N PRO A 115 -26.08 -16.37 8.84
CA PRO A 115 -25.77 -15.62 10.06
C PRO A 115 -25.42 -14.17 9.73
N GLU A 116 -25.55 -13.26 10.69
CA GLU A 116 -25.21 -11.83 10.55
C GLU A 116 -23.70 -11.63 10.34
N ILE A 117 -23.22 -11.95 9.15
CA ILE A 117 -21.84 -11.73 8.71
C ILE A 117 -21.90 -10.52 7.78
N LYS A 118 -21.10 -9.48 8.07
CA LYS A 118 -21.12 -8.20 7.34
C LYS A 118 -20.82 -8.34 5.83
N ASP A 119 -20.23 -9.46 5.42
CA ASP A 119 -19.95 -9.77 4.03
C ASP A 119 -20.29 -11.24 3.74
N HIS A 120 -21.30 -11.43 2.88
CA HIS A 120 -21.77 -12.76 2.49
C HIS A 120 -21.06 -13.27 1.22
N GLY A 121 -20.06 -12.54 0.70
CA GLY A 121 -19.32 -12.91 -0.52
C GLY A 121 -20.12 -12.84 -1.82
N ALA A 122 -21.40 -12.50 -1.76
CA ALA A 122 -22.29 -12.38 -2.93
C ALA A 122 -22.02 -11.12 -3.79
N GLY A 123 -20.97 -10.36 -3.47
CA GLY A 123 -20.48 -9.28 -4.31
C GLY A 123 -19.85 -9.86 -5.56
N TYR A 124 -20.64 -10.02 -6.62
CA TYR A 124 -20.11 -10.23 -7.96
C TYR A 124 -19.22 -9.03 -8.31
N THR A 125 -17.91 -9.24 -8.33
CA THR A 125 -16.94 -8.31 -8.93
C THR A 125 -15.93 -9.17 -9.69
N SER A 126 -16.18 -9.37 -10.98
CA SER A 126 -15.26 -10.01 -11.93
C SER A 126 -14.19 -9.03 -12.45
N GLY A 127 -13.91 -7.97 -11.67
CA GLY A 127 -13.01 -6.87 -12.02
C GLY A 127 -11.67 -7.37 -12.51
N THR A 128 -11.19 -8.52 -12.02
CA THR A 128 -9.93 -9.13 -12.45
C THR A 128 -9.81 -9.33 -13.97
N VAL A 129 -10.84 -9.82 -14.67
CA VAL A 129 -10.74 -10.05 -16.13
C VAL A 129 -10.76 -8.74 -16.90
N GLU A 130 -11.64 -7.82 -16.48
CA GLU A 130 -11.74 -6.49 -17.08
C GLU A 130 -10.43 -5.71 -16.86
N ASP A 131 -9.92 -5.69 -15.63
CA ASP A 131 -8.66 -5.05 -15.26
C ASP A 131 -7.50 -5.64 -16.08
N LEU A 132 -7.40 -6.97 -16.17
CA LEU A 132 -6.39 -7.62 -17.02
C LEU A 132 -6.55 -7.24 -18.50
N TYR A 133 -7.77 -7.19 -19.03
CA TYR A 133 -8.02 -6.76 -20.40
C TYR A 133 -7.64 -5.30 -20.65
N LEU A 134 -7.97 -4.41 -19.72
CA LEU A 134 -7.58 -3.00 -19.76
C LEU A 134 -6.06 -2.82 -19.74
N GLU A 135 -5.34 -3.68 -19.02
CA GLU A 135 -3.87 -3.69 -18.97
C GLU A 135 -3.20 -4.15 -20.28
N LEU A 136 -3.93 -4.83 -21.18
CA LEU A 136 -3.38 -5.36 -22.44
C LEU A 136 -3.23 -4.31 -23.54
N GLY A 137 -3.84 -3.13 -23.43
CA GLY A 137 -3.68 -2.08 -24.42
C GLY A 137 -3.50 -0.69 -23.84
N GLU A 138 -3.10 0.25 -24.70
CA GLU A 138 -2.70 1.60 -24.29
C GLU A 138 -3.88 2.55 -24.09
N ASP A 139 -4.99 2.31 -24.79
CA ASP A 139 -6.18 3.14 -24.77
C ASP A 139 -7.24 2.53 -23.84
N TYR A 140 -7.09 2.80 -22.54
CA TYR A 140 -8.00 2.36 -21.50
C TYR A 140 -9.46 2.75 -21.77
N ASP A 141 -9.70 3.92 -22.38
CA ASP A 141 -11.06 4.38 -22.68
C ASP A 141 -11.66 3.56 -23.83
N ALA A 142 -10.88 3.28 -24.88
CA ALA A 142 -11.31 2.42 -25.99
C ALA A 142 -11.52 0.97 -25.56
N LEU A 143 -10.63 0.40 -24.75
CA LEU A 143 -10.78 -0.96 -24.19
C LEU A 143 -12.00 -1.01 -23.28
N GLY A 144 -12.15 -0.05 -22.37
CA GLY A 144 -13.31 0.03 -21.50
C GLY A 144 -14.62 0.14 -22.29
N GLU A 145 -14.63 0.90 -23.39
CA GLU A 145 -15.80 0.99 -24.28
C GLU A 145 -16.04 -0.30 -25.06
N ALA A 146 -15.00 -0.97 -25.53
CA ALA A 146 -15.09 -2.23 -26.25
C ALA A 146 -15.61 -3.36 -25.35
N ASN A 147 -15.14 -3.42 -24.09
CA ASN A 147 -15.64 -4.35 -23.09
C ASN A 147 -17.11 -4.07 -22.73
N ARG A 148 -17.48 -2.80 -22.48
CA ARG A 148 -18.88 -2.41 -22.27
C ARG A 148 -19.77 -2.83 -23.43
N ARG A 149 -19.34 -2.60 -24.66
CA ARG A 149 -20.06 -3.00 -25.87
C ARG A 149 -20.22 -4.52 -25.99
N LEU A 150 -19.23 -5.30 -25.59
CA LEU A 150 -19.33 -6.76 -25.53
C LEU A 150 -20.38 -7.20 -24.50
N VAL A 151 -20.35 -6.62 -23.30
CA VAL A 151 -21.33 -6.92 -22.25
C VAL A 151 -22.75 -6.55 -22.70
N ASP A 152 -22.94 -5.36 -23.27
CA ASP A 152 -24.22 -4.91 -23.82
C ASP A 152 -24.73 -5.83 -24.95
N ALA A 153 -23.83 -6.27 -25.84
CA ALA A 153 -24.17 -7.23 -26.90
C ALA A 153 -24.53 -8.61 -26.33
N ALA A 154 -23.85 -9.05 -25.25
CA ALA A 154 -24.16 -10.29 -24.57
C ALA A 154 -25.55 -10.26 -23.91
N GLU A 155 -25.92 -9.14 -23.29
CA GLU A 155 -27.27 -8.95 -22.74
C GLU A 155 -28.37 -9.01 -23.81
N GLN A 156 -28.07 -8.55 -25.02
CA GLN A 156 -29.00 -8.54 -26.15
C GLN A 156 -29.03 -9.84 -26.95
N GLY A 157 -28.15 -10.82 -26.63
CA GLY A 157 -27.99 -12.02 -27.45
C GLY A 157 -27.45 -11.73 -28.86
N ALA A 158 -26.62 -10.69 -28.97
CA ALA A 158 -26.15 -10.11 -30.23
C ALA A 158 -24.62 -10.15 -30.38
N VAL A 159 -23.93 -11.04 -29.65
CA VAL A 159 -22.47 -11.22 -29.79
C VAL A 159 -22.17 -11.92 -31.11
N ASP A 160 -21.89 -11.11 -32.12
CA ASP A 160 -21.53 -11.54 -33.47
C ASP A 160 -20.09 -11.14 -33.81
N ARG A 161 -19.65 -11.48 -35.03
CA ARG A 161 -18.28 -11.21 -35.48
C ARG A 161 -17.89 -9.73 -35.37
N PRO A 162 -18.70 -8.77 -35.85
CA PRO A 162 -18.43 -7.34 -35.66
C PRO A 162 -18.18 -6.92 -34.20
N VAL A 163 -18.91 -7.49 -33.24
CA VAL A 163 -18.69 -7.20 -31.81
C VAL A 163 -17.32 -7.70 -31.36
N ILE A 164 -16.95 -8.94 -31.72
CA ILE A 164 -15.64 -9.51 -31.36
C ILE A 164 -14.49 -8.78 -32.06
N GLU A 165 -14.65 -8.44 -33.34
CA GLU A 165 -13.64 -7.67 -34.06
C GLU A 165 -13.47 -6.27 -33.45
N ALA A 166 -14.54 -5.62 -32.98
CA ALA A 166 -14.45 -4.35 -32.26
C ALA A 166 -13.79 -4.50 -30.87
N LEU A 167 -14.01 -5.64 -30.19
CA LEU A 167 -13.35 -5.98 -28.93
C LEU A 167 -11.83 -6.15 -29.10
N LEU A 168 -11.41 -6.73 -30.21
CA LEU A 168 -10.00 -7.00 -30.49
C LEU A 168 -9.29 -5.82 -31.17
N ALA A 169 -10.03 -4.96 -31.88
CA ALA A 169 -9.48 -3.79 -32.57
C ALA A 169 -8.55 -2.88 -31.74
N PRO A 170 -8.81 -2.61 -30.44
CA PRO A 170 -7.90 -1.81 -29.62
C PRO A 170 -6.65 -2.58 -29.13
N LEU A 171 -6.62 -3.92 -29.24
CA LEU A 171 -5.51 -4.77 -28.81
C LEU A 171 -4.45 -4.97 -29.92
N ASP A 172 -3.26 -5.41 -29.51
CA ASP A 172 -2.13 -5.70 -30.40
C ASP A 172 -1.90 -7.15 -30.74
N GLU A 173 -2.44 -8.02 -29.90
CA GLU A 173 -2.33 -9.43 -30.12
C GLU A 173 -3.44 -9.89 -31.07
N GLU A 174 -3.09 -10.86 -31.91
CA GLU A 174 -4.07 -11.54 -32.74
C GLU A 174 -5.02 -12.32 -31.83
N GLY A 175 -6.26 -11.84 -31.72
CA GLY A 175 -7.30 -12.57 -31.01
C GLY A 175 -7.91 -13.70 -31.85
N ASP A 176 -8.44 -14.72 -31.17
CA ASP A 176 -9.14 -15.84 -31.80
C ASP A 176 -10.64 -15.56 -31.89
N VAL A 177 -11.02 -14.86 -32.96
CA VAL A 177 -12.43 -14.53 -33.26
C VAL A 177 -13.31 -15.79 -33.33
N GLU A 178 -12.79 -16.91 -33.86
CA GLU A 178 -13.56 -18.14 -34.00
C GLU A 178 -13.78 -18.83 -32.65
N ALA A 179 -12.79 -18.81 -31.75
CA ALA A 179 -12.96 -19.30 -30.39
C ALA A 179 -13.99 -18.47 -29.63
N ALA A 180 -13.90 -17.15 -29.72
CA ALA A 180 -14.86 -16.23 -29.14
C ALA A 180 -16.29 -16.51 -29.62
N LEU A 181 -16.50 -16.66 -30.93
CA LEU A 181 -17.81 -16.98 -31.51
C LEU A 181 -18.33 -18.36 -31.11
N ARG A 182 -17.45 -19.36 -30.98
CA ARG A 182 -17.84 -20.68 -30.44
C ARG A 182 -18.32 -20.58 -29.00
N ILE A 183 -17.65 -19.79 -28.16
CA ILE A 183 -18.09 -19.57 -26.78
C ILE A 183 -19.39 -18.76 -26.74
N ALA A 184 -19.53 -17.72 -27.56
CA ALA A 184 -20.77 -16.94 -27.66
C ALA A 184 -21.97 -17.81 -28.04
N ALA A 185 -21.81 -18.72 -29.01
CA ALA A 185 -22.84 -19.67 -29.40
C ALA A 185 -23.15 -20.71 -28.29
N ARG A 186 -22.13 -21.23 -27.60
CA ARG A 186 -22.32 -22.20 -26.50
C ARG A 186 -23.01 -21.61 -25.27
N THR A 187 -22.83 -20.32 -25.03
CA THR A 187 -23.41 -19.60 -23.89
C THR A 187 -24.78 -18.98 -24.20
N GLY A 188 -25.23 -19.04 -25.46
CA GLY A 188 -26.53 -18.51 -25.89
C GLY A 188 -26.56 -17.00 -26.11
N VAL A 189 -25.39 -16.34 -26.17
CA VAL A 189 -25.30 -14.88 -26.35
C VAL A 189 -25.01 -14.47 -27.80
N ALA A 190 -24.81 -15.45 -28.70
CA ALA A 190 -24.73 -15.19 -30.14
C ALA A 190 -26.12 -15.12 -30.78
N PRO A 191 -26.29 -14.38 -31.90
CA PRO A 191 -27.56 -14.31 -32.61
C PRO A 191 -28.14 -15.69 -32.96
N GLY A 192 -29.39 -15.93 -32.56
CA GLY A 192 -30.11 -17.18 -32.86
C GLY A 192 -29.66 -18.41 -32.05
N SER A 193 -28.70 -18.26 -31.13
CA SER A 193 -28.33 -19.32 -30.18
C SER A 193 -29.29 -19.32 -28.99
N SER A 194 -29.52 -20.51 -28.42
CA SER A 194 -30.31 -20.67 -27.20
C SER A 194 -29.38 -20.85 -26.01
N ARG A 195 -29.66 -20.14 -24.92
CA ARG A 195 -28.96 -20.31 -23.65
C ARG A 195 -29.12 -21.74 -23.13
N PRO A 196 -28.03 -22.39 -22.69
CA PRO A 196 -28.12 -23.73 -22.11
C PRO A 196 -28.82 -23.69 -20.74
N GLU A 197 -29.59 -24.74 -20.43
CA GLU A 197 -30.28 -24.90 -19.15
C GLU A 197 -29.89 -26.23 -18.50
N LEU A 198 -29.75 -26.23 -17.18
CA LEU A 198 -29.66 -27.39 -16.31
C LEU A 198 -31.06 -27.97 -16.11
N ALA A 199 -31.15 -29.30 -16.08
CA ALA A 199 -32.40 -29.97 -15.71
C ALA A 199 -32.83 -29.58 -14.28
N ALA A 200 -34.13 -29.34 -14.09
CA ALA A 200 -34.66 -29.13 -12.74
C ALA A 200 -34.53 -30.41 -11.90
N GLY A 201 -34.19 -30.27 -10.63
CA GLY A 201 -34.19 -31.38 -9.69
C GLY A 201 -35.59 -31.86 -9.30
N THR A 202 -35.62 -32.93 -8.53
CA THR A 202 -36.83 -33.64 -8.10
C THR A 202 -37.04 -33.62 -6.58
N GLY A 203 -36.34 -32.74 -5.86
CA GLY A 203 -36.33 -32.66 -4.39
C GLY A 203 -34.93 -32.80 -3.77
N GLU A 204 -34.81 -32.40 -2.50
CA GLU A 204 -33.58 -32.59 -1.72
C GLU A 204 -33.26 -34.09 -1.56
N PRO A 205 -32.06 -34.56 -1.93
CA PRO A 205 -31.68 -35.97 -1.77
C PRO A 205 -31.69 -36.41 -0.31
N PRO A 206 -32.28 -37.58 0.01
CA PRO A 206 -32.33 -38.07 1.38
C PRO A 206 -30.91 -38.33 1.92
N GLY A 207 -30.64 -37.83 3.11
CA GLY A 207 -29.37 -38.06 3.79
C GLY A 207 -28.20 -37.20 3.29
N ARG A 208 -28.46 -36.11 2.55
CA ARG A 208 -27.47 -35.10 2.17
C ARG A 208 -26.55 -34.71 3.34
N ARG A 209 -25.32 -34.35 2.98
CA ARG A 209 -24.29 -33.86 3.90
C ARG A 209 -23.84 -32.47 3.46
N VAL A 210 -23.57 -31.61 4.44
CA VAL A 210 -22.97 -30.29 4.27
C VAL A 210 -21.47 -30.44 4.48
N PRO A 211 -20.62 -30.07 3.50
CA PRO A 211 -19.18 -30.15 3.66
C PRO A 211 -18.68 -29.33 4.86
N ILE A 212 -17.58 -29.79 5.47
CA ILE A 212 -16.80 -29.02 6.44
C ILE A 212 -15.57 -28.48 5.72
N PHE A 213 -15.23 -27.21 5.97
CA PHE A 213 -14.07 -26.53 5.39
C PHE A 213 -12.96 -26.27 6.39
N ASP A 214 -13.31 -26.15 7.67
CA ASP A 214 -12.39 -25.83 8.75
C ASP A 214 -12.55 -26.86 9.88
N PRO A 215 -11.47 -27.46 10.39
CA PRO A 215 -11.50 -28.33 11.58
C PRO A 215 -12.30 -27.73 12.75
N ASP A 216 -12.26 -26.41 12.95
CA ASP A 216 -12.97 -25.71 14.02
C ASP A 216 -14.50 -25.88 13.93
N GLN A 217 -15.04 -26.14 12.73
CA GLN A 217 -16.47 -26.40 12.53
C GLN A 217 -16.91 -27.72 13.18
N ILE A 218 -16.01 -28.69 13.35
CA ILE A 218 -16.29 -29.94 14.05
C ILE A 218 -16.65 -29.64 15.51
N GLY A 219 -15.93 -28.71 16.16
CA GLY A 219 -16.25 -28.24 17.50
C GLY A 219 -17.64 -27.62 17.60
N GLY A 220 -18.05 -26.85 16.58
CA GLY A 220 -19.41 -26.29 16.48
C GLY A 220 -20.49 -27.36 16.31
N VAL A 221 -20.24 -28.37 15.48
CA VAL A 221 -21.16 -29.50 15.25
C VAL A 221 -21.38 -30.29 16.53
N ILE A 222 -20.30 -30.55 17.29
CA ILE A 222 -20.37 -31.19 18.59
C ILE A 222 -21.15 -30.31 19.58
N THR A 223 -20.90 -29.00 19.58
CA THR A 223 -21.62 -28.02 20.41
C THR A 223 -23.13 -28.08 20.15
N VAL A 224 -23.58 -28.11 18.89
CA VAL A 224 -25.00 -28.29 18.54
C VAL A 224 -25.54 -29.62 19.07
N GLY A 225 -24.82 -30.72 18.83
CA GLY A 225 -25.20 -32.04 19.35
C GLY A 225 -25.31 -32.11 20.87
N MET A 226 -24.41 -31.44 21.59
CA MET A 226 -24.41 -31.35 23.05
C MET A 226 -25.56 -30.50 23.60
N ARG A 227 -26.02 -29.48 22.86
CA ARG A 227 -27.20 -28.68 23.24
C ARG A 227 -28.51 -29.44 23.02
N ASP A 228 -28.56 -30.28 21.99
CA ASP A 228 -29.75 -31.05 21.61
C ASP A 228 -29.92 -32.37 22.40
N THR A 229 -28.94 -32.75 23.23
CA THR A 229 -28.94 -34.01 23.97
C THR A 229 -29.20 -33.76 25.45
N ASP A 230 -30.12 -34.52 26.05
CA ASP A 230 -30.33 -34.52 27.50
C ASP A 230 -29.16 -35.17 28.26
N GLU A 231 -28.93 -34.70 29.49
CA GLU A 231 -27.92 -35.27 30.39
C GLU A 231 -28.33 -36.71 30.79
N VAL A 232 -27.41 -37.68 30.69
CA VAL A 232 -27.69 -39.05 31.15
C VAL A 232 -27.80 -39.05 32.68
N GLU A 233 -28.87 -39.64 33.22
CA GLU A 233 -29.15 -39.64 34.66
C GLU A 233 -28.06 -40.40 35.44
N ARG A 234 -27.34 -39.70 36.33
CA ARG A 234 -26.22 -40.25 37.12
C ARG A 234 -26.50 -40.18 38.63
N PRO A 235 -25.98 -41.13 39.42
CA PRO A 235 -25.95 -40.99 40.87
C PRO A 235 -25.21 -39.71 41.27
N ALA A 236 -25.78 -38.97 42.24
CA ALA A 236 -25.18 -37.73 42.72
C ALA A 236 -23.76 -37.95 43.26
N ALA A 237 -22.85 -37.06 42.89
CA ALA A 237 -21.49 -37.01 43.42
C ALA A 237 -21.49 -36.76 44.94
N VAL A 238 -20.69 -37.52 45.68
CA VAL A 238 -20.45 -37.28 47.11
C VAL A 238 -19.46 -36.13 47.23
N ALA A 239 -19.81 -35.08 47.98
CA ALA A 239 -18.93 -33.93 48.15
C ALA A 239 -17.64 -34.32 48.89
N GLY A 240 -16.49 -34.17 48.24
CA GLY A 240 -15.16 -34.41 48.81
C GLY A 240 -14.38 -33.14 49.17
N PRO A 241 -13.21 -33.28 49.83
CA PRO A 241 -12.39 -32.16 50.26
C PRO A 241 -11.86 -31.28 49.11
N ALA A 242 -11.66 -31.80 47.90
CA ALA A 242 -11.22 -30.96 46.78
C ALA A 242 -12.32 -29.98 46.33
N ARG A 243 -13.57 -30.46 46.24
CA ARG A 243 -14.74 -29.59 45.98
C ARG A 243 -14.91 -28.49 47.03
N ALA A 244 -14.72 -28.83 48.31
CA ALA A 244 -14.83 -27.87 49.41
C ALA A 244 -13.81 -26.71 49.29
N ARG A 245 -12.57 -27.02 48.88
CA ARG A 245 -11.54 -25.99 48.65
C ARG A 245 -11.88 -25.04 47.50
N LEU A 246 -12.43 -25.56 46.40
CA LEU A 246 -12.87 -24.72 45.28
C LEU A 246 -14.03 -23.79 45.66
N VAL A 247 -14.98 -24.29 46.47
CA VAL A 247 -16.09 -23.47 46.99
C VAL A 247 -15.58 -22.33 47.87
N GLU A 248 -14.59 -22.58 48.72
CA GLU A 248 -13.98 -21.53 49.55
C GLU A 248 -13.28 -20.47 48.69
N TRP A 249 -12.56 -20.91 47.66
CA TRP A 249 -11.91 -20.00 46.71
C TRP A 249 -12.95 -19.13 45.98
N ALA A 250 -14.05 -19.72 45.49
CA ALA A 250 -15.12 -19.01 44.79
C ALA A 250 -15.86 -18.02 45.71
N ARG A 251 -15.98 -18.30 47.01
CA ARG A 251 -16.57 -17.33 47.96
C ARG A 251 -15.77 -16.03 48.04
N THR A 252 -14.45 -16.11 47.83
CA THR A 252 -13.55 -14.96 47.88
C THR A 252 -13.42 -14.26 46.53
N HIS A 253 -13.49 -15.00 45.42
CA HIS A 253 -13.17 -14.50 44.07
C HIS A 253 -14.38 -14.37 43.14
N GLY A 254 -15.56 -14.79 43.60
CA GLY A 254 -16.80 -14.77 42.83
C GLY A 254 -17.09 -16.07 42.08
N GLU A 255 -18.05 -15.99 41.17
CA GLU A 255 -18.47 -17.12 40.34
C GLU A 255 -17.35 -17.63 39.44
N ILE A 256 -17.23 -18.96 39.34
CA ILE A 256 -16.35 -19.61 38.38
C ILE A 256 -17.16 -20.54 37.47
N THR A 257 -16.95 -20.36 36.17
CA THR A 257 -17.41 -21.25 35.12
C THR A 257 -16.21 -21.92 34.47
N ALA A 258 -16.30 -23.21 34.19
CA ALA A 258 -15.19 -23.96 33.63
C ALA A 258 -15.68 -25.01 32.62
N ALA A 259 -15.04 -25.06 31.45
CA ALA A 259 -15.06 -26.20 30.54
C ALA A 259 -13.67 -26.85 30.50
N TYR A 260 -13.64 -28.18 30.56
CA TYR A 260 -12.39 -28.93 30.42
C TYR A 260 -11.94 -28.98 28.95
N VAL A 261 -10.71 -28.53 28.70
CA VAL A 261 -10.09 -28.44 27.36
C VAL A 261 -8.94 -29.45 27.20
N GLY A 262 -8.49 -30.08 28.28
CA GLY A 262 -7.51 -31.17 28.25
C GLY A 262 -6.10 -30.81 27.80
N HIS A 263 -5.71 -29.54 27.88
CA HIS A 263 -4.34 -29.12 27.57
C HIS A 263 -3.35 -29.61 28.64
N ALA A 264 -2.20 -30.15 28.22
CA ALA A 264 -1.21 -30.74 29.13
C ALA A 264 -0.40 -29.72 29.95
N ARG A 265 -0.37 -28.45 29.52
CA ARG A 265 0.33 -27.37 30.24
C ARG A 265 -0.47 -26.94 31.49
N PRO A 266 0.15 -26.91 32.68
CA PRO A 266 -0.49 -26.38 33.90
C PRO A 266 -1.04 -24.97 33.66
N GLY A 267 -2.26 -24.72 34.15
CA GLY A 267 -2.98 -23.45 33.97
C GLY A 267 -3.71 -23.28 32.63
N PHE A 268 -3.71 -24.29 31.75
CA PHE A 268 -4.43 -24.25 30.47
C PHE A 268 -5.44 -25.39 30.33
N ALA A 269 -5.77 -26.09 31.42
CA ALA A 269 -6.68 -27.23 31.37
C ALA A 269 -8.16 -26.82 31.20
N TYR A 270 -8.51 -25.56 31.49
CA TYR A 270 -9.90 -25.08 31.53
C TYR A 270 -10.08 -23.71 30.87
N ARG A 271 -11.27 -23.48 30.32
CA ARG A 271 -11.75 -22.17 29.85
C ARG A 271 -13.03 -21.75 30.56
N ASP A 272 -13.26 -20.44 30.68
CA ASP A 272 -14.50 -19.88 31.21
C ASP A 272 -15.64 -19.84 30.16
N ALA A 273 -16.84 -19.42 30.57
CA ALA A 273 -18.02 -19.36 29.70
C ALA A 273 -17.86 -18.48 28.44
N ARG A 274 -16.89 -17.56 28.45
CA ARG A 274 -16.54 -16.67 27.33
C ARG A 274 -15.43 -17.25 26.44
N GLY A 275 -14.90 -18.42 26.80
CA GLY A 275 -13.81 -19.08 26.09
C GLY A 275 -12.41 -18.59 26.48
N GLN A 276 -12.26 -17.80 27.55
CA GLN A 276 -10.96 -17.34 28.06
C GLN A 276 -10.31 -18.42 28.92
N TRP A 277 -8.97 -18.49 28.91
CA TRP A 277 -8.24 -19.41 29.79
C TRP A 277 -8.39 -18.99 31.25
N LEU A 278 -8.59 -19.96 32.14
CA LEU A 278 -8.59 -19.71 33.58
C LEU A 278 -7.17 -19.55 34.11
N ASP A 279 -7.02 -18.79 35.20
CA ASP A 279 -5.74 -18.66 35.89
C ASP A 279 -5.23 -20.00 36.45
N PRO A 280 -3.90 -20.14 36.68
CA PRO A 280 -3.32 -21.40 37.15
C PRO A 280 -3.93 -21.94 38.45
N GLU A 281 -4.19 -21.08 39.44
CA GLU A 281 -4.74 -21.49 40.75
C GLU A 281 -6.14 -22.13 40.64
N PRO A 282 -7.17 -21.46 40.07
CA PRO A 282 -8.48 -22.09 39.88
C PRO A 282 -8.40 -23.32 38.97
N SER A 283 -7.51 -23.34 37.98
CA SER A 283 -7.28 -24.51 37.13
C SER A 283 -6.76 -25.72 37.93
N GLU A 284 -5.88 -25.52 38.91
CA GLU A 284 -5.37 -26.58 39.78
C GLU A 284 -6.45 -27.12 40.72
N LEU A 285 -7.24 -26.22 41.32
CA LEU A 285 -8.38 -26.58 42.18
C LEU A 285 -9.44 -27.38 41.41
N LEU A 286 -9.80 -26.93 40.20
CA LEU A 286 -10.72 -27.63 39.30
C LEU A 286 -10.17 -29.01 38.91
N THR A 287 -8.86 -29.13 38.63
CA THR A 287 -8.22 -30.43 38.33
C THR A 287 -8.32 -31.39 39.51
N ALA A 288 -7.98 -30.94 40.72
CA ALA A 288 -8.06 -31.79 41.92
C ALA A 288 -9.50 -32.26 42.18
N TRP A 289 -10.49 -31.40 42.00
CA TRP A 289 -11.89 -31.77 42.13
C TRP A 289 -12.35 -32.70 41.00
N ARG A 290 -11.96 -32.45 39.75
CA ARG A 290 -12.31 -33.29 38.61
C ARG A 290 -11.74 -34.72 38.73
N GLU A 291 -10.57 -34.89 39.32
CA GLU A 291 -10.00 -36.20 39.61
C GLU A 291 -10.66 -36.88 40.82
N GLU A 292 -11.02 -36.13 41.87
CA GLU A 292 -11.78 -36.65 43.01
C GLU A 292 -13.18 -37.16 42.62
N ASP A 293 -13.83 -36.48 41.68
CA ASP A 293 -15.17 -36.80 41.17
C ASP A 293 -15.16 -37.87 40.05
N ALA A 294 -13.97 -38.34 39.65
CA ALA A 294 -13.82 -39.26 38.53
C ALA A 294 -14.35 -40.66 38.86
N ASP A 295 -15.17 -41.21 37.97
CA ASP A 295 -15.59 -42.61 38.02
C ASP A 295 -15.08 -43.38 36.79
N PRO A 296 -14.39 -44.53 36.97
CA PRO A 296 -13.81 -45.28 35.85
C PRO A 296 -14.80 -45.74 34.78
N ALA A 297 -16.09 -45.92 35.12
CA ALA A 297 -17.12 -46.35 34.18
C ALA A 297 -17.95 -45.16 33.65
N ARG A 298 -18.27 -44.18 34.50
CA ARG A 298 -19.17 -43.06 34.18
C ARG A 298 -18.45 -41.84 33.60
N GLY A 299 -17.14 -41.74 33.82
CA GLY A 299 -16.30 -40.62 33.41
C GLY A 299 -16.33 -39.45 34.40
N ARG A 300 -15.82 -38.30 33.93
CA ARG A 300 -15.71 -37.03 34.67
C ARG A 300 -16.63 -35.97 34.05
N TRP A 301 -16.93 -34.92 34.80
CA TRP A 301 -17.67 -33.77 34.29
C TRP A 301 -16.87 -33.02 33.20
N LEU A 302 -17.62 -32.37 32.29
CA LEU A 302 -17.09 -31.60 31.16
C LEU A 302 -17.19 -30.09 31.40
N HIS A 303 -18.31 -29.67 32.00
CA HIS A 303 -18.57 -28.29 32.40
C HIS A 303 -18.93 -28.22 33.86
N ALA A 304 -18.46 -27.17 34.55
CA ALA A 304 -18.81 -26.90 35.92
C ALA A 304 -19.07 -25.40 36.13
N ARG A 305 -20.00 -25.10 37.04
CA ARG A 305 -20.26 -23.75 37.54
C ARG A 305 -20.34 -23.78 39.04
N VAL A 306 -19.57 -22.92 39.70
CA VAL A 306 -19.56 -22.79 41.16
C VAL A 306 -19.88 -21.34 41.51
N ARG A 307 -20.99 -21.16 42.21
CA ARG A 307 -21.38 -19.89 42.83
C ARG A 307 -21.40 -20.08 44.34
N ALA A 308 -20.66 -19.27 45.06
CA ALA A 308 -20.63 -19.31 46.51
C ALA A 308 -20.86 -17.90 47.07
N ASP A 309 -21.70 -17.81 48.08
CA ASP A 309 -21.95 -16.60 48.85
C ASP A 309 -21.78 -16.89 50.36
N ALA A 310 -22.22 -15.95 51.20
CA ALA A 310 -22.13 -16.10 52.65
C ALA A 310 -23.07 -17.18 53.21
N ASP A 311 -24.17 -17.48 52.51
CA ASP A 311 -25.27 -18.34 52.98
C ASP A 311 -25.15 -19.77 52.44
N GLY A 312 -24.39 -19.99 51.37
CA GLY A 312 -24.16 -21.31 50.81
C GLY A 312 -23.32 -21.33 49.53
N ALA A 313 -23.36 -22.48 48.86
CA ALA A 313 -22.75 -22.65 47.55
C ALA A 313 -23.60 -23.53 46.65
N VAL A 314 -23.77 -23.08 45.41
CA VAL A 314 -24.40 -23.82 44.30
C VAL A 314 -23.29 -24.32 43.38
N VAL A 315 -23.26 -25.63 43.19
CA VAL A 315 -22.31 -26.31 42.28
C VAL A 315 -23.13 -27.08 41.28
N GLU A 316 -22.93 -26.77 40.00
CA GLU A 316 -23.56 -27.43 38.87
C GLU A 316 -22.47 -28.12 38.05
N CYS A 317 -22.64 -29.41 37.76
CA CYS A 317 -21.76 -30.19 36.90
C CYS A 317 -22.56 -30.75 35.74
N PHE A 318 -21.99 -30.69 34.54
CA PHE A 318 -22.57 -31.27 33.33
C PHE A 318 -21.54 -32.19 32.68
N HIS A 319 -21.94 -33.44 32.43
CA HIS A 319 -21.09 -34.51 31.90
C HIS A 319 -21.35 -34.78 30.43
N ASP A 320 -22.54 -34.42 29.93
CA ASP A 320 -22.97 -34.74 28.57
C ASP A 320 -23.54 -33.53 27.84
N HIS A 321 -24.20 -32.59 28.51
CA HIS A 321 -24.83 -31.46 27.82
C HIS A 321 -24.00 -30.17 27.90
N LEU A 322 -24.20 -29.28 26.93
CA LEU A 322 -23.64 -27.93 26.94
C LEU A 322 -24.60 -26.95 27.65
N PRO A 323 -24.22 -26.37 28.80
CA PRO A 323 -25.11 -25.52 29.56
C PRO A 323 -25.54 -24.23 28.87
N ALA A 324 -26.78 -23.80 29.14
CA ALA A 324 -27.36 -22.58 28.60
C ALA A 324 -26.58 -21.29 28.96
N TRP A 325 -25.81 -21.32 30.05
CA TRP A 325 -24.93 -20.23 30.46
C TRP A 325 -23.59 -20.20 29.72
N TRP A 326 -23.31 -21.19 28.87
CA TRP A 326 -22.09 -21.24 28.05
C TRP A 326 -22.27 -20.41 26.78
N GLU A 327 -21.55 -19.29 26.70
CA GLU A 327 -21.70 -18.29 25.64
C GLU A 327 -20.95 -18.69 24.37
N SER A 328 -19.80 -19.37 24.50
CA SER A 328 -19.02 -19.80 23.34
C SER A 328 -19.75 -20.88 22.53
N GLY A 329 -20.10 -20.56 21.28
CA GLY A 329 -20.61 -21.53 20.29
C GLY A 329 -19.53 -22.41 19.66
N PHE A 330 -18.27 -22.27 20.11
CA PHE A 330 -17.11 -22.91 19.52
C PHE A 330 -16.31 -23.71 20.57
N MET A 331 -15.86 -24.90 20.17
CA MET A 331 -14.92 -25.74 20.90
C MET A 331 -13.63 -25.89 20.08
N PRO A 332 -12.46 -25.50 20.60
CA PRO A 332 -11.20 -25.67 19.89
C PRO A 332 -10.84 -27.15 19.75
N ASP A 333 -10.00 -27.49 18.75
CA ASP A 333 -9.53 -28.85 18.48
C ASP A 333 -9.00 -29.59 19.72
N ALA A 334 -8.24 -28.91 20.58
CA ALA A 334 -7.73 -29.50 21.83
C ALA A 334 -8.87 -30.00 22.74
N GLN A 335 -9.98 -29.26 22.81
CA GLN A 335 -11.16 -29.67 23.56
C GLN A 335 -11.84 -30.87 22.91
N VAL A 336 -11.93 -30.91 21.58
CA VAL A 336 -12.49 -32.05 20.84
C VAL A 336 -11.67 -33.32 21.10
N GLU A 337 -10.34 -33.25 21.08
CA GLU A 337 -9.47 -34.38 21.43
C GLU A 337 -9.64 -34.82 22.89
N ALA A 338 -9.77 -33.86 23.81
CA ALA A 338 -10.03 -34.14 25.22
C ALA A 338 -11.37 -34.86 25.42
N LEU A 339 -12.43 -34.42 24.73
CA LEU A 339 -13.73 -35.08 24.71
C LEU A 339 -13.63 -36.49 24.13
N ARG A 340 -12.90 -36.68 23.04
CA ARG A 340 -12.67 -38.00 22.43
C ARG A 340 -11.95 -38.94 23.38
N ALA A 341 -10.91 -38.47 24.07
CA ALA A 341 -10.20 -39.25 25.08
C ALA A 341 -11.12 -39.62 26.25
N GLU A 342 -11.93 -38.67 26.74
CA GLU A 342 -12.88 -38.89 27.83
C GLU A 342 -13.97 -39.90 27.45
N MET A 343 -14.62 -39.74 26.29
CA MET A 343 -15.69 -40.65 25.85
C MET A 343 -15.18 -42.07 25.60
N ARG A 344 -13.95 -42.25 25.14
CA ARG A 344 -13.34 -43.59 24.95
C ARG A 344 -13.15 -44.34 26.27
N GLN A 345 -12.92 -43.63 27.37
CA GLN A 345 -12.74 -44.23 28.69
C GLN A 345 -14.08 -44.64 29.32
N ARG A 346 -15.18 -43.96 28.99
CA ARG A 346 -16.52 -44.28 29.51
C ARG A 346 -17.05 -45.61 28.97
N ASP A 347 -17.74 -46.35 29.83
CA ASP A 347 -18.57 -47.50 29.42
C ASP A 347 -19.62 -47.02 28.38
N PRO A 348 -19.84 -47.76 27.28
CA PRO A 348 -20.78 -47.38 26.23
C PRO A 348 -22.17 -46.92 26.71
N ARG A 349 -22.70 -47.47 27.82
CA ARG A 349 -24.01 -47.07 28.35
C ARG A 349 -24.05 -45.66 28.95
N TRP A 350 -22.89 -45.07 29.23
CA TRP A 350 -22.71 -43.72 29.78
C TRP A 350 -22.23 -42.70 28.73
N ARG A 351 -22.18 -43.11 27.45
CA ARG A 351 -21.85 -42.20 26.34
C ARG A 351 -23.13 -41.56 25.82
N PRO A 352 -23.20 -40.22 25.75
CA PRO A 352 -24.36 -39.52 25.21
C PRO A 352 -24.48 -39.72 23.69
N GLY A 353 -25.65 -39.47 23.13
CA GLY A 353 -25.91 -39.68 21.69
C GLY A 353 -24.99 -38.88 20.76
N TRP A 354 -24.51 -37.71 21.19
CA TRP A 354 -23.55 -36.91 20.41
C TRP A 354 -22.13 -37.48 20.43
N ALA A 355 -21.79 -38.44 21.30
CA ALA A 355 -20.44 -39.02 21.35
C ALA A 355 -20.05 -39.71 20.04
N GLU A 356 -21.03 -40.23 19.28
CA GLU A 356 -20.78 -40.76 17.94
C GLU A 356 -20.24 -39.71 16.96
N LEU A 357 -20.47 -38.42 17.21
CA LEU A 357 -19.95 -37.33 16.39
C LEU A 357 -18.41 -37.21 16.53
N LEU A 358 -17.82 -37.66 17.65
CA LEU A 358 -16.38 -37.58 17.90
C LEU A 358 -15.55 -38.58 17.07
N ASP A 359 -16.16 -39.70 16.69
CA ASP A 359 -15.52 -40.79 15.95
C ASP A 359 -15.79 -40.74 14.43
N ARG A 360 -16.58 -39.75 13.97
CA ARG A 360 -16.88 -39.55 12.55
C ARG A 360 -15.85 -38.66 11.90
N ASP A 361 -15.39 -39.08 10.73
CA ASP A 361 -14.58 -38.23 9.86
C ASP A 361 -15.49 -37.29 9.06
N PHE A 362 -15.92 -36.20 9.70
CA PHE A 362 -16.74 -35.19 9.06
C PHE A 362 -16.01 -34.39 7.99
N MET A 363 -14.66 -34.36 8.01
CA MET A 363 -13.90 -33.77 6.91
C MET A 363 -14.10 -34.57 5.63
N ALA A 364 -14.08 -35.92 5.73
CA ALA A 364 -14.32 -36.79 4.58
C ALA A 364 -15.79 -36.89 4.18
N THR A 365 -16.72 -36.82 5.15
CA THR A 365 -18.14 -37.19 4.92
C THR A 365 -19.15 -36.05 5.00
N GLY A 366 -18.75 -34.87 5.50
CA GLY A 366 -19.65 -33.76 5.79
C GLY A 366 -20.63 -34.05 6.93
N VAL A 367 -21.47 -33.06 7.29
CA VAL A 367 -22.41 -33.15 8.42
C VAL A 367 -23.86 -33.15 7.99
N PRO A 368 -24.77 -33.82 8.74
CA PRO A 368 -26.20 -33.69 8.51
C PRO A 368 -26.70 -32.23 8.64
N PRO A 369 -27.60 -31.74 7.75
CA PRO A 369 -28.14 -30.38 7.78
C PRO A 369 -28.80 -29.93 9.10
N ARG A 370 -29.17 -30.88 9.96
CA ARG A 370 -29.72 -30.58 11.30
C ARG A 370 -28.66 -30.12 12.31
N LEU A 371 -27.38 -30.39 12.05
CA LEU A 371 -26.26 -29.96 12.89
C LEU A 371 -25.60 -28.65 12.39
N CYS A 372 -26.13 -28.10 11.30
CA CYS A 372 -25.70 -26.81 10.76
C CYS A 372 -26.44 -25.65 11.44
N TRP A 373 -25.91 -24.44 11.28
CA TRP A 373 -26.56 -23.22 11.74
C TRP A 373 -27.96 -23.00 11.11
N ARG A 374 -28.93 -22.50 11.88
CA ARG A 374 -30.30 -22.15 11.43
C ARG A 374 -30.81 -20.87 12.10
N PRO A 375 -31.45 -19.94 11.37
CA PRO A 375 -32.16 -18.82 11.96
C PRO A 375 -33.58 -19.24 12.30
N SER A 376 -33.76 -19.73 13.51
CA SER A 376 -34.97 -19.60 14.33
C SER A 376 -35.01 -20.74 15.33
N LEU A 377 -35.32 -20.39 16.57
CA LEU A 377 -36.39 -21.05 17.30
C LEU A 377 -37.04 -20.02 18.25
N ARG A 378 -38.18 -19.49 17.76
CA ARG A 378 -39.29 -18.75 18.40
C ARG A 378 -39.33 -17.21 18.30
N TRP A 379 -40.28 -16.76 17.47
CA TRP A 379 -40.94 -15.46 17.50
C TRP A 379 -41.57 -15.23 18.89
N SER A 380 -41.21 -14.13 19.56
CA SER A 380 -41.68 -13.81 20.93
C SER A 380 -43.10 -13.23 20.91
N GLY A 381 -43.73 -13.06 22.08
CA GLY A 381 -45.02 -12.36 22.19
C GLY A 381 -44.97 -10.90 21.70
N GLU A 382 -43.79 -10.28 21.74
CA GLU A 382 -43.56 -8.86 21.43
C GLU A 382 -43.78 -8.56 19.95
N GLU A 383 -43.48 -9.50 19.05
CA GLU A 383 -43.58 -9.27 17.61
C GLU A 383 -45.03 -9.13 17.13
N ARG A 384 -45.97 -9.82 17.80
CA ARG A 384 -47.41 -9.67 17.52
C ARG A 384 -47.95 -8.33 17.96
N ASP A 385 -47.38 -7.75 19.00
CA ASP A 385 -47.79 -6.45 19.52
C ASP A 385 -47.29 -5.32 18.61
N VAL A 386 -46.04 -5.41 18.13
CA VAL A 386 -45.49 -4.48 17.12
C VAL A 386 -46.35 -4.48 15.85
N ALA A 387 -46.72 -5.66 15.34
CA ALA A 387 -47.57 -5.77 14.14
C ALA A 387 -48.97 -5.17 14.34
N ARG A 388 -49.51 -5.21 15.57
CA ARG A 388 -50.81 -4.59 15.92
C ARG A 388 -50.68 -3.07 16.00
N MET A 389 -49.60 -2.56 16.59
CA MET A 389 -49.33 -1.13 16.69
C MET A 389 -49.14 -0.48 15.32
N LEU A 390 -48.43 -1.14 14.41
CA LEU A 390 -48.25 -0.68 13.04
C LEU A 390 -49.58 -0.59 12.29
N ARG A 391 -50.39 -1.66 12.34
CA ARG A 391 -51.68 -1.73 11.61
C ARG A 391 -52.77 -0.84 12.17
N SER A 392 -52.73 -0.52 13.46
CA SER A 392 -53.69 0.40 14.11
C SER A 392 -53.28 1.88 14.00
N GLY A 393 -52.09 2.18 13.49
CA GLY A 393 -51.56 3.55 13.38
C GLY A 393 -51.05 4.14 14.70
N THR A 394 -51.16 3.41 15.83
CA THR A 394 -50.73 3.89 17.15
C THR A 394 -49.22 4.09 17.26
N LEU A 395 -48.45 3.47 16.35
CA LEU A 395 -47.00 3.61 16.27
C LEU A 395 -46.55 5.07 16.00
N SER A 396 -47.33 5.86 15.26
CA SER A 396 -47.03 7.28 14.95
C SER A 396 -46.93 8.19 16.19
N SER A 397 -47.57 7.80 17.28
CA SER A 397 -47.55 8.48 18.58
C SER A 397 -46.70 7.78 19.63
N ALA A 398 -46.05 6.66 19.29
CA ALA A 398 -45.26 5.88 20.23
C ALA A 398 -43.96 6.63 20.61
N PRO A 399 -43.46 6.46 21.84
CA PRO A 399 -42.21 7.09 22.27
C PRO A 399 -40.99 6.48 21.55
N LEU A 400 -39.85 7.16 21.61
CA LEU A 400 -38.62 6.79 20.89
C LEU A 400 -38.13 5.39 21.23
N GLU A 401 -38.23 5.01 22.50
CA GLU A 401 -37.81 3.71 23.01
C GLU A 401 -38.57 2.59 22.32
N VAL A 402 -39.88 2.78 22.10
CA VAL A 402 -40.72 1.81 21.40
C VAL A 402 -40.31 1.70 19.94
N TRP A 403 -40.01 2.81 19.27
CA TRP A 403 -39.52 2.77 17.89
C TRP A 403 -38.17 2.06 17.76
N GLN A 404 -37.25 2.31 18.70
CA GLN A 404 -35.93 1.68 18.71
C GLN A 404 -36.03 0.17 18.96
N THR A 405 -36.82 -0.24 19.97
CA THR A 405 -37.04 -1.66 20.29
C THR A 405 -37.79 -2.38 19.18
N ALA A 406 -38.80 -1.74 18.57
CA ALA A 406 -39.62 -2.36 17.54
C ALA A 406 -38.95 -2.39 16.15
N ARG A 407 -37.87 -1.64 15.92
CA ARG A 407 -37.26 -1.46 14.59
C ARG A 407 -36.96 -2.79 13.87
N PRO A 408 -36.28 -3.79 14.47
CA PRO A 408 -35.99 -5.05 13.77
C PRO A 408 -37.27 -5.75 13.29
N THR A 409 -38.25 -5.87 14.18
CA THR A 409 -39.56 -6.47 13.88
C THR A 409 -40.33 -5.68 12.83
N LEU A 410 -40.34 -4.34 12.90
CA LEU A 410 -41.00 -3.49 11.91
C LEU A 410 -40.39 -3.68 10.52
N VAL A 411 -39.07 -3.80 10.43
CA VAL A 411 -38.34 -4.03 9.18
C VAL A 411 -38.69 -5.41 8.61
N GLU A 412 -38.71 -6.45 9.43
CA GLU A 412 -39.11 -7.80 9.00
C GLU A 412 -40.55 -7.85 8.51
N LEU A 413 -41.50 -7.28 9.28
CA LEU A 413 -42.91 -7.20 8.92
C LEU A 413 -43.12 -6.43 7.61
N ALA A 414 -42.45 -5.28 7.46
CA ALA A 414 -42.57 -4.45 6.27
C ALA A 414 -41.97 -5.14 5.02
N ARG A 415 -40.89 -5.92 5.16
CA ARG A 415 -40.32 -6.71 4.07
C ARG A 415 -41.22 -7.89 3.68
N ALA A 416 -41.88 -8.52 4.66
CA ALA A 416 -42.74 -9.67 4.43
C ALA A 416 -44.12 -9.30 3.85
N GLU A 417 -44.67 -8.14 4.23
CA GLU A 417 -46.04 -7.75 3.89
C GLU A 417 -46.09 -6.35 3.24
N PRO A 418 -46.46 -6.22 1.96
CA PRO A 418 -46.56 -4.92 1.28
C PRO A 418 -47.49 -3.92 1.98
N GLY A 419 -48.57 -4.40 2.61
CA GLY A 419 -49.48 -3.56 3.39
C GLY A 419 -48.84 -2.99 4.66
N SER A 420 -47.94 -3.74 5.29
CA SER A 420 -47.19 -3.29 6.46
C SER A 420 -46.13 -2.25 6.08
N LEU A 421 -45.50 -2.38 4.91
CA LEU A 421 -44.63 -1.32 4.37
C LEU A 421 -45.39 -0.01 4.11
N ALA A 422 -46.57 -0.09 3.49
CA ALA A 422 -47.42 1.09 3.26
C ALA A 422 -47.85 1.75 4.58
N ALA A 423 -48.21 0.93 5.59
CA ALA A 423 -48.53 1.42 6.93
C ALA A 423 -47.32 2.08 7.61
N LEU A 424 -46.11 1.54 7.43
CA LEU A 424 -44.88 2.13 7.97
C LEU A 424 -44.55 3.48 7.31
N ILE A 425 -44.75 3.61 5.99
CA ILE A 425 -44.62 4.88 5.25
C ILE A 425 -45.63 5.92 5.75
N ALA A 426 -46.86 5.52 6.04
CA ALA A 426 -47.90 6.42 6.54
C ALA A 426 -47.74 6.77 8.03
N ALA A 427 -46.95 6.02 8.79
CA ALA A 427 -46.74 6.18 10.23
C ALA A 427 -45.68 7.25 10.56
N GLU A 428 -45.63 8.35 9.79
CA GLU A 428 -44.74 9.48 10.11
C GLU A 428 -45.00 9.95 11.55
N PRO A 429 -43.98 9.97 12.40
CA PRO A 429 -44.17 10.29 13.80
C PRO A 429 -44.50 11.78 14.00
N THR A 430 -45.41 12.06 14.92
CA THR A 430 -45.80 13.45 15.28
C THR A 430 -44.87 14.08 16.34
N GLY A 431 -43.83 13.35 16.77
CA GLY A 431 -42.89 13.76 17.82
C GLY A 431 -41.68 14.54 17.33
N GLY A 432 -40.67 14.71 18.20
CA GLY A 432 -39.44 15.46 17.90
C GLY A 432 -38.52 14.76 16.88
N GLU A 433 -37.50 15.50 16.41
CA GLU A 433 -36.58 15.08 15.33
C GLU A 433 -35.97 13.68 15.53
N ARG A 434 -35.63 13.28 16.76
CA ARG A 434 -35.12 11.93 17.08
C ARG A 434 -36.07 10.81 16.64
N LEU A 435 -37.36 11.01 16.88
CA LEU A 435 -38.40 10.04 16.54
C LEU A 435 -38.52 9.92 15.03
N ARG A 436 -38.49 11.06 14.34
CA ARG A 436 -38.48 11.15 12.89
C ARG A 436 -37.25 10.47 12.28
N GLN A 437 -36.06 10.65 12.86
CA GLN A 437 -34.84 9.95 12.43
C GLN A 437 -34.94 8.43 12.59
N ALA A 438 -35.50 7.94 13.71
CA ALA A 438 -35.73 6.51 13.93
C ALA A 438 -36.68 5.92 12.87
N TRP A 439 -37.76 6.64 12.55
CA TRP A 439 -38.68 6.27 11.49
C TRP A 439 -38.01 6.23 10.10
N LEU A 440 -37.25 7.27 9.73
CA LEU A 440 -36.51 7.31 8.47
C LEU A 440 -35.50 6.15 8.36
N GLY A 441 -34.83 5.79 9.46
CA GLY A 441 -33.96 4.61 9.54
C GLY A 441 -34.72 3.30 9.32
N ALA A 442 -35.91 3.16 9.92
CA ALA A 442 -36.77 1.99 9.71
C ALA A 442 -37.27 1.89 8.26
N LEU A 443 -37.66 3.00 7.63
CA LEU A 443 -38.04 3.04 6.20
C LEU A 443 -36.88 2.59 5.30
N ALA A 444 -35.69 3.11 5.56
CA ALA A 444 -34.50 2.76 4.82
C ALA A 444 -34.20 1.26 4.93
N ASP A 445 -34.30 0.69 6.13
CA ASP A 445 -34.08 -0.74 6.35
C ASP A 445 -35.18 -1.63 5.75
N ALA A 446 -36.42 -1.15 5.75
CA ALA A 446 -37.57 -1.86 5.20
C ALA A 446 -37.62 -1.90 3.66
N GLY A 447 -36.76 -1.14 2.96
CA GLY A 447 -36.82 -1.09 1.49
C GLY A 447 -37.80 -0.06 0.94
N ALA A 448 -38.22 0.92 1.75
CA ALA A 448 -39.33 1.82 1.41
C ALA A 448 -39.06 2.72 0.20
N GLY A 449 -37.79 3.00 -0.13
CA GLY A 449 -37.45 3.96 -1.17
C GLY A 449 -38.06 3.65 -2.54
N GLY A 450 -38.23 2.37 -2.90
CA GLY A 450 -38.89 1.97 -4.15
C GLY A 450 -40.37 2.36 -4.26
N ARG A 451 -40.96 2.95 -3.21
CA ARG A 451 -42.33 3.45 -3.16
C ARG A 451 -42.43 4.97 -2.97
N LEU A 452 -41.30 5.67 -2.83
CA LEU A 452 -41.25 7.11 -2.56
C LEU A 452 -40.95 7.87 -3.87
N PRO A 453 -41.74 8.90 -4.22
CA PRO A 453 -41.46 9.73 -5.40
C PRO A 453 -40.26 10.68 -5.14
N VAL A 454 -39.64 11.21 -6.20
CA VAL A 454 -38.39 12.00 -6.09
C VAL A 454 -38.57 13.29 -5.27
N ASP A 455 -39.71 13.96 -5.44
CA ASP A 455 -40.07 15.17 -4.69
C ASP A 455 -40.25 14.92 -3.18
N TRP A 456 -40.50 13.66 -2.79
CA TRP A 456 -40.55 13.27 -1.37
C TRP A 456 -39.23 13.60 -0.65
N PHE A 457 -38.08 13.43 -1.31
CA PHE A 457 -36.77 13.65 -0.70
C PHE A 457 -36.45 15.13 -0.42
N ALA A 458 -37.12 16.06 -1.10
CA ALA A 458 -37.02 17.50 -0.84
C ALA A 458 -38.01 18.00 0.22
N GLY A 459 -39.14 17.30 0.40
CA GLY A 459 -40.20 17.64 1.35
C GLY A 459 -40.22 16.73 2.59
N PRO A 460 -41.09 15.71 2.66
CA PRO A 460 -41.19 14.82 3.83
C PRO A 460 -39.89 14.05 4.19
N GLY A 461 -38.99 13.87 3.22
CA GLY A 461 -37.66 13.28 3.39
C GLY A 461 -36.55 14.28 3.72
N ALA A 462 -36.85 15.57 3.90
CA ALA A 462 -35.86 16.59 4.26
C ALA A 462 -35.21 16.28 5.62
N ARG A 463 -33.98 16.78 5.84
CA ARG A 463 -33.22 16.57 7.08
C ARG A 463 -33.06 15.07 7.44
N CYS A 464 -32.95 14.21 6.44
CA CYS A 464 -32.82 12.76 6.65
C CYS A 464 -31.37 12.41 7.02
N PRO A 465 -31.13 11.51 7.99
CA PRO A 465 -29.79 10.99 8.26
C PRO A 465 -29.15 10.46 6.98
N ALA A 466 -27.92 10.87 6.66
CA ALA A 466 -27.29 10.57 5.37
C ALA A 466 -27.26 9.06 5.02
N SER A 467 -27.07 8.19 6.02
CA SER A 467 -27.10 6.74 5.84
C SER A 467 -28.48 6.22 5.40
N ALA A 468 -29.54 6.75 6.00
CA ALA A 468 -30.92 6.44 5.65
C ALA A 468 -31.28 7.03 4.27
N LEU A 469 -30.93 8.30 4.02
CA LEU A 469 -31.23 8.99 2.76
C LEU A 469 -30.64 8.26 1.55
N ARG A 470 -29.34 7.95 1.60
CA ARG A 470 -28.66 7.22 0.50
C ARG A 470 -29.29 5.87 0.23
N LYS A 471 -29.65 5.14 1.29
CA LYS A 471 -30.31 3.83 1.18
C LYS A 471 -31.70 3.96 0.55
N LEU A 472 -32.48 4.96 0.93
CA LEU A 472 -33.79 5.26 0.33
C LEU A 472 -33.68 5.70 -1.13
N MET A 473 -32.77 6.61 -1.48
CA MET A 473 -32.59 7.06 -2.86
C MET A 473 -32.13 5.93 -3.78
N LYS A 474 -31.21 5.07 -3.32
CA LYS A 474 -30.78 3.88 -4.04
C LYS A 474 -31.95 2.93 -4.32
N GLN A 475 -32.85 2.76 -3.36
CA GLN A 475 -34.06 1.94 -3.52
C GLN A 475 -35.08 2.58 -4.46
N ALA A 476 -35.21 3.90 -4.45
CA ALA A 476 -36.08 4.66 -5.35
C ALA A 476 -35.58 4.68 -6.81
N ALA A 477 -34.38 4.13 -7.06
CA ALA A 477 -33.71 4.21 -8.35
C ALA A 477 -33.68 5.65 -8.89
N VAL A 478 -33.49 6.64 -8.00
CA VAL A 478 -33.25 8.02 -8.42
C VAL A 478 -32.05 7.98 -9.35
N PRO A 479 -32.21 8.32 -10.64
CA PRO A 479 -31.15 8.15 -11.60
C PRO A 479 -29.96 9.00 -11.11
N PRO A 480 -28.75 8.43 -11.06
CA PRO A 480 -27.58 9.24 -10.81
C PRO A 480 -27.54 10.35 -11.86
N ARG A 481 -27.26 11.57 -11.43
CA ARG A 481 -27.07 12.67 -12.38
C ARG A 481 -25.85 12.28 -13.24
N GLU A 482 -26.03 12.21 -14.56
CA GLU A 482 -24.90 11.94 -15.47
C GLU A 482 -23.85 13.03 -15.29
N GLY A 483 -22.70 12.65 -14.73
CA GLY A 483 -21.67 13.58 -14.29
C GLY A 483 -21.92 14.11 -12.88
N LEU A 484 -20.90 13.98 -12.02
CA LEU A 484 -20.80 14.87 -10.87
C LEU A 484 -20.74 16.30 -11.43
N PRO A 485 -21.41 17.29 -10.81
CA PRO A 485 -21.26 18.69 -11.20
C PRO A 485 -19.87 19.26 -10.81
N VAL A 486 -18.91 18.38 -10.53
CA VAL A 486 -17.51 18.67 -10.26
C VAL A 486 -16.73 18.17 -11.48
N PRO A 487 -16.13 19.06 -12.26
CA PRO A 487 -15.50 18.66 -13.52
C PRO A 487 -14.35 17.69 -13.32
N ARG A 488 -14.20 16.79 -14.30
CA ARG A 488 -13.31 15.63 -14.23
C ARG A 488 -11.86 16.01 -13.88
N ALA A 489 -11.38 17.16 -14.37
CA ALA A 489 -10.05 17.71 -14.07
C ALA A 489 -9.79 17.98 -12.58
N LEU A 490 -10.83 18.09 -11.75
CA LEU A 490 -10.75 18.28 -10.30
C LEU A 490 -10.84 16.98 -9.50
N LEU A 491 -11.35 15.91 -10.11
CA LEU A 491 -11.46 14.59 -9.50
C LEU A 491 -10.17 13.78 -9.61
N ASP A 492 -9.19 14.26 -10.39
CA ASP A 492 -7.83 13.77 -10.38
C ASP A 492 -7.24 13.97 -8.97
N VAL A 493 -7.17 12.88 -8.20
CA VAL A 493 -6.66 12.90 -6.83
C VAL A 493 -5.18 13.29 -6.87
N ALA A 494 -4.83 14.39 -6.21
CA ALA A 494 -3.44 14.77 -6.02
C ALA A 494 -2.79 13.83 -4.99
N GLN A 495 -2.10 12.82 -5.51
CA GLN A 495 -1.19 12.01 -4.71
C GLN A 495 0.07 12.85 -4.40
N PRO A 496 0.40 13.11 -3.13
CA PRO A 496 1.64 13.81 -2.77
C PRO A 496 2.85 13.05 -3.31
N GLY A 497 3.67 13.71 -4.14
CA GLY A 497 4.87 13.12 -4.73
C GLY A 497 4.67 12.45 -6.09
N ALA A 498 3.43 12.38 -6.61
CA ALA A 498 3.16 11.93 -7.95
C ALA A 498 3.31 13.10 -8.95
N TRP A 499 4.38 13.08 -9.76
CA TRP A 499 4.15 13.24 -11.22
C TRP A 499 3.12 12.13 -11.59
N PRO A 500 2.18 12.21 -12.56
CA PRO A 500 1.28 11.09 -12.83
C PRO A 500 2.14 9.85 -13.10
N LEU A 501 2.36 9.07 -12.06
CA LEU A 501 3.31 7.99 -11.97
C LEU A 501 2.51 7.04 -11.12
N PRO A 502 1.88 6.06 -11.78
CA PRO A 502 1.22 4.98 -11.10
C PRO A 502 2.15 4.43 -10.00
N ASP A 503 1.54 4.06 -8.87
CA ASP A 503 2.25 3.40 -7.78
C ASP A 503 3.10 2.25 -8.38
N PRO A 504 4.44 2.28 -8.26
CA PRO A 504 5.30 1.26 -8.86
C PRO A 504 5.06 -0.14 -8.29
N ARG A 505 4.26 -0.29 -7.22
CA ARG A 505 3.81 -1.59 -6.69
C ARG A 505 2.52 -2.10 -7.33
N ARG A 506 1.69 -1.22 -7.91
CA ARG A 506 0.39 -1.60 -8.48
C ARG A 506 0.50 -2.02 -9.94
N ASP A 507 1.38 -1.39 -10.70
CA ASP A 507 1.51 -1.70 -12.12
C ASP A 507 2.69 -2.66 -12.34
N GLY A 508 2.44 -3.94 -12.64
CA GLY A 508 3.35 -4.87 -13.34
C GLY A 508 4.76 -5.18 -12.77
N GLN A 509 5.30 -6.34 -13.16
CA GLN A 509 6.66 -6.75 -12.80
C GLN A 509 7.72 -5.84 -13.46
N PRO A 510 8.85 -5.53 -12.77
CA PRO A 510 9.97 -4.80 -13.35
C PRO A 510 10.52 -5.54 -14.59
N PHE A 511 11.14 -4.80 -15.51
CA PHE A 511 11.85 -5.41 -16.65
C PHE A 511 12.93 -6.35 -16.14
N THR A 512 12.74 -7.64 -16.33
CA THR A 512 13.72 -8.68 -16.02
C THR A 512 14.42 -9.15 -17.30
N GLY A 513 15.48 -9.94 -17.13
CA GLY A 513 16.17 -10.59 -18.25
C GLY A 513 15.25 -11.47 -19.11
N SER A 514 14.12 -11.93 -18.58
CA SER A 514 13.11 -12.75 -19.27
C SER A 514 12.02 -11.93 -19.96
N THR A 515 12.12 -10.60 -20.01
CA THR A 515 11.12 -9.77 -20.70
C THR A 515 11.23 -10.01 -22.21
N ASP A 516 10.11 -10.33 -22.85
CA ASP A 516 10.03 -10.51 -24.30
C ASP A 516 9.96 -9.15 -25.01
N PHE A 517 11.12 -8.62 -25.40
CA PHE A 517 11.22 -7.37 -26.13
C PHE A 517 10.74 -7.47 -27.58
N ALA A 518 10.65 -8.67 -28.16
CA ALA A 518 10.12 -8.86 -29.51
C ALA A 518 8.61 -8.70 -29.51
N ALA A 519 7.91 -9.22 -28.49
CA ALA A 519 6.48 -8.97 -28.28
C ALA A 519 6.17 -7.49 -27.99
N MET A 520 7.08 -6.74 -27.35
CA MET A 520 6.91 -5.29 -27.15
C MET A 520 7.15 -4.45 -28.42
N ALA A 521 7.84 -4.99 -29.42
CA ALA A 521 8.20 -4.25 -30.64
C ALA A 521 6.98 -3.89 -31.51
N THR A 522 5.89 -4.66 -31.37
CA THR A 522 4.69 -4.56 -32.21
C THR A 522 3.76 -3.43 -31.79
N ARG A 523 3.62 -3.14 -30.49
CA ARG A 523 3.12 -1.85 -29.97
C ARG A 523 3.81 -1.50 -28.65
N PRO A 524 4.57 -0.41 -28.62
CA PRO A 524 5.37 -0.02 -27.47
C PRO A 524 4.55 0.77 -26.43
N PRO A 525 4.11 0.17 -25.31
CA PRO A 525 3.45 0.93 -24.24
C PRO A 525 4.35 2.08 -23.78
N VAL A 526 4.05 3.29 -24.24
CA VAL A 526 4.82 4.52 -23.99
C VAL A 526 5.04 4.71 -22.49
N ALA A 527 4.01 4.44 -21.69
CA ALA A 527 4.08 4.48 -20.24
C ALA A 527 5.10 3.47 -19.66
N ARG A 528 5.16 2.25 -20.22
CA ARG A 528 6.07 1.19 -19.79
C ARG A 528 7.52 1.51 -20.16
N ILE A 529 7.76 2.06 -21.35
CA ILE A 529 9.11 2.51 -21.79
C ILE A 529 9.57 3.69 -20.94
N SER A 530 8.72 4.69 -20.75
CA SER A 530 9.02 5.85 -19.91
C SER A 530 9.37 5.40 -18.49
N ARG A 531 8.61 4.44 -17.93
CA ARG A 531 8.91 3.84 -16.64
C ARG A 531 10.25 3.09 -16.63
N PHE A 532 10.51 2.25 -17.61
CA PHE A 532 11.80 1.55 -17.75
C PHE A 532 12.96 2.55 -17.70
N VAL A 533 12.89 3.58 -18.54
CA VAL A 533 13.92 4.62 -18.65
C VAL A 533 14.13 5.32 -17.31
N ARG A 534 13.06 5.73 -16.64
CA ARG A 534 13.12 6.37 -15.33
C ARG A 534 13.74 5.46 -14.26
N ASP A 535 13.46 4.16 -14.33
CA ASP A 535 13.96 3.16 -13.37
C ASP A 535 15.37 2.64 -13.73
N ILE A 536 16.03 3.16 -14.78
CA ILE A 536 17.43 2.82 -15.10
C ILE A 536 18.33 3.19 -13.92
N GLY A 537 19.14 2.23 -13.48
CA GLY A 537 20.05 2.39 -12.34
C GLY A 537 19.42 2.15 -10.97
N ARG A 538 18.11 1.92 -10.90
CA ARG A 538 17.40 1.63 -9.64
C ARG A 538 17.82 0.30 -9.01
N TYR A 539 18.04 -0.72 -9.84
CA TYR A 539 18.43 -2.06 -9.38
C TYR A 539 19.89 -2.35 -9.76
N GLY A 540 20.78 -2.40 -8.76
CA GLY A 540 22.21 -2.62 -8.99
C GLY A 540 22.58 -3.99 -9.59
N ASN A 541 21.64 -4.94 -9.62
CA ASN A 541 21.81 -6.28 -10.20
C ASN A 541 21.27 -6.42 -11.63
N VAL A 542 20.78 -5.33 -12.25
CA VAL A 542 20.18 -5.36 -13.59
C VAL A 542 21.11 -4.70 -14.60
N ASP A 543 21.41 -5.42 -15.69
CA ASP A 543 22.19 -4.86 -16.80
C ASP A 543 21.33 -3.96 -17.69
N TYR A 544 21.09 -2.73 -17.23
CA TYR A 544 20.30 -1.76 -17.98
C TYR A 544 20.88 -1.38 -19.34
N THR A 545 22.20 -1.52 -19.55
CA THR A 545 22.82 -1.22 -20.85
C THR A 545 22.44 -2.28 -21.86
N ASP A 546 22.52 -3.56 -21.49
CA ASP A 546 22.04 -4.67 -22.33
C ASP A 546 20.53 -4.56 -22.59
N ILE A 547 19.73 -4.34 -21.53
CA ILE A 547 18.27 -4.20 -21.69
C ILE A 547 17.93 -3.00 -22.59
N LEU A 548 18.57 -1.85 -22.38
CA LEU A 548 18.36 -0.67 -23.23
C LEU A 548 18.80 -0.94 -24.68
N GLY A 549 19.88 -1.70 -24.90
CA GLY A 549 20.29 -2.15 -26.23
C GLY A 549 19.23 -3.03 -26.90
N ARG A 550 18.61 -3.95 -26.14
CA ARG A 550 17.48 -4.77 -26.62
C ARG A 550 16.23 -3.95 -26.91
N VAL A 551 15.86 -3.02 -26.03
CA VAL A 551 14.77 -2.07 -26.25
C VAL A 551 15.03 -1.23 -27.49
N TRP A 552 16.24 -0.70 -27.66
CA TRP A 552 16.63 0.09 -28.82
C TRP A 552 16.58 -0.70 -30.12
N ALA A 553 17.06 -1.95 -30.11
CA ALA A 553 17.01 -2.83 -31.27
C ALA A 553 15.56 -3.15 -31.68
N ALA A 554 14.67 -3.29 -30.70
CA ALA A 554 13.24 -3.57 -30.91
C ALA A 554 12.44 -2.32 -31.32
N LEU A 555 12.73 -1.16 -30.71
CA LEU A 555 11.85 0.02 -30.70
C LEU A 555 12.61 1.35 -30.92
N PRO A 556 13.43 1.50 -31.98
CA PRO A 556 14.28 2.68 -32.13
C PRO A 556 13.49 3.96 -32.44
N GLY A 557 12.39 3.87 -33.20
CA GLY A 557 11.54 5.04 -33.53
C GLY A 557 10.78 5.59 -32.31
N PRO A 558 9.97 4.78 -31.64
CA PRO A 558 9.22 5.18 -30.45
C PRO A 558 10.10 5.72 -29.32
N LEU A 559 11.26 5.09 -29.07
CA LEU A 559 12.20 5.60 -28.07
C LEU A 559 12.81 6.95 -28.50
N ARG A 560 13.11 7.17 -29.78
CA ARG A 560 13.54 8.50 -30.28
C ARG A 560 12.47 9.57 -30.10
N GLU A 561 11.22 9.25 -30.43
CA GLU A 561 10.10 10.19 -30.27
C GLU A 561 9.94 10.61 -28.80
N LEU A 562 10.04 9.66 -27.86
CA LEU A 562 10.03 9.96 -26.44
C LEU A 562 11.23 10.82 -26.01
N VAL A 563 12.43 10.48 -26.48
CA VAL A 563 13.64 11.26 -26.22
C VAL A 563 13.51 12.69 -26.75
N ASP A 564 12.97 12.88 -27.95
CA ASP A 564 12.75 14.21 -28.54
C ASP A 564 11.68 14.99 -27.76
N GLY A 565 10.63 14.32 -27.28
CA GLY A 565 9.64 14.89 -26.37
C GLY A 565 10.26 15.37 -25.06
N TRP A 566 11.12 14.56 -24.43
CA TRP A 566 11.83 14.94 -23.21
C TRP A 566 12.85 16.06 -23.45
N ARG A 567 13.54 16.08 -24.60
CA ARG A 567 14.43 17.20 -24.96
C ARG A 567 13.63 18.49 -25.08
N THR A 568 12.50 18.45 -25.79
CA THR A 568 11.59 19.60 -25.93
C THR A 568 11.14 20.11 -24.55
N GLN A 569 10.84 19.22 -23.60
CA GLN A 569 10.51 19.60 -22.22
C GLN A 569 11.68 20.32 -21.51
N THR A 570 12.92 19.86 -21.69
CA THR A 570 14.10 20.55 -21.10
C THR A 570 14.42 21.90 -21.75
N GLU A 571 13.94 22.14 -22.97
CA GLU A 571 14.09 23.41 -23.69
C GLU A 571 12.97 24.42 -23.36
N ALA A 572 11.89 23.98 -22.69
CA ALA A 572 10.71 24.80 -22.43
C ALA A 572 10.95 25.98 -21.46
N GLY A 573 12.14 26.13 -20.89
CA GLY A 573 12.54 27.26 -20.05
C GLY A 573 12.15 27.15 -18.56
N GLY A 574 11.29 26.22 -18.20
CA GLY A 574 10.78 26.05 -16.83
C GLY A 574 11.58 25.10 -15.96
N LEU A 575 11.71 25.35 -14.65
CA LEU A 575 12.28 24.36 -13.73
C LEU A 575 11.48 23.04 -13.68
N PRO A 576 10.12 23.05 -13.61
CA PRO A 576 9.35 21.81 -13.60
C PRO A 576 9.53 20.96 -14.87
N ALA A 577 9.46 21.60 -16.04
CA ALA A 577 9.64 20.92 -17.33
C ALA A 577 11.07 20.41 -17.51
N LEU A 578 12.07 21.17 -17.05
CA LEU A 578 13.47 20.77 -17.04
C LEU A 578 13.70 19.54 -16.17
N GLU A 579 13.22 19.53 -14.93
CA GLU A 579 13.32 18.37 -14.05
C GLU A 579 12.63 17.15 -14.67
N ALA A 580 11.41 17.33 -15.19
CA ALA A 580 10.65 16.26 -15.81
C ALA A 580 11.40 15.60 -16.97
N GLY A 581 11.92 16.39 -17.92
CA GLY A 581 12.69 15.84 -19.03
C GLY A 581 14.00 15.18 -18.58
N LEU A 582 14.72 15.80 -17.65
CA LEU A 582 15.98 15.27 -17.13
C LEU A 582 15.82 13.97 -16.34
N ALA A 583 14.66 13.75 -15.70
CA ALA A 583 14.34 12.51 -15.01
C ALA A 583 14.36 11.27 -15.93
N TYR A 584 14.24 11.47 -17.25
CA TYR A 584 14.34 10.40 -18.25
C TYR A 584 15.67 10.44 -19.03
N LEU A 585 16.12 11.63 -19.43
CA LEU A 585 17.32 11.79 -20.25
C LEU A 585 18.62 11.46 -19.48
N ALA A 586 18.72 11.84 -18.21
CA ALA A 586 19.93 11.59 -17.43
C ALA A 586 20.17 10.09 -17.16
N PRO A 587 19.16 9.27 -16.78
CA PRO A 587 19.32 7.83 -16.70
C PRO A 587 19.71 7.17 -18.03
N LEU A 588 19.14 7.60 -19.17
CA LEU A 588 19.53 7.10 -20.50
C LEU A 588 21.01 7.36 -20.79
N ALA A 589 21.47 8.58 -20.56
CA ALA A 589 22.89 8.93 -20.71
C ALA A 589 23.78 8.05 -19.82
N ALA A 590 23.35 7.82 -18.58
CA ALA A 590 24.05 6.99 -17.61
C ALA A 590 24.06 5.48 -17.96
N ALA A 591 23.10 5.01 -18.77
CA ALA A 591 23.10 3.65 -19.34
C ALA A 591 23.85 3.52 -20.67
N GLY A 592 24.43 4.62 -21.20
CA GLY A 592 25.22 4.59 -22.44
C GLY A 592 24.38 4.77 -23.71
N PHE A 593 23.21 5.41 -23.62
CA PHE A 593 22.34 5.61 -24.79
C PHE A 593 23.01 6.36 -25.95
N ALA A 594 24.00 7.23 -25.67
CA ALA A 594 24.77 7.92 -26.71
C ALA A 594 25.57 6.95 -27.62
N ASP A 595 25.90 5.75 -27.13
CA ASP A 595 26.58 4.72 -27.92
C ASP A 595 25.59 4.03 -28.89
N LEU A 596 24.29 4.03 -28.56
CA LEU A 596 23.20 3.48 -29.36
C LEU A 596 22.63 4.50 -30.37
N ASP A 597 22.56 5.78 -29.96
CA ASP A 597 22.19 6.91 -30.80
C ASP A 597 23.24 8.03 -30.68
N PRO A 598 24.23 8.10 -31.59
CA PRO A 598 25.23 9.16 -31.59
C PRO A 598 24.65 10.57 -31.74
N GLY A 599 23.42 10.71 -32.24
CA GLY A 599 22.68 11.97 -32.30
C GLY A 599 22.10 12.40 -30.94
N PHE A 600 22.19 11.57 -29.91
CA PHE A 600 21.50 11.75 -28.63
C PHE A 600 21.72 13.12 -27.97
N LEU A 601 22.92 13.69 -28.08
CA LEU A 601 23.27 14.99 -27.50
C LEU A 601 23.60 16.06 -28.56
N SER A 602 23.52 15.70 -29.85
CA SER A 602 23.98 16.59 -30.92
C SER A 602 23.00 17.75 -31.13
N GLY A 603 23.50 18.99 -31.07
CA GLY A 603 22.71 20.20 -31.32
C GLY A 603 21.67 20.54 -30.25
N TRP A 604 21.62 19.79 -29.15
CA TRP A 604 20.69 20.00 -28.04
C TRP A 604 21.34 20.84 -26.94
N ALA A 605 20.61 21.84 -26.43
CA ALA A 605 21.02 22.67 -25.31
C ALA A 605 19.86 22.79 -24.32
N PRO A 606 19.84 22.01 -23.22
CA PRO A 606 18.80 22.15 -22.20
C PRO A 606 18.87 23.54 -21.56
N THR A 607 17.74 24.01 -21.03
CA THR A 607 17.67 25.26 -20.27
C THR A 607 18.68 25.22 -19.12
N ASP A 608 19.45 26.30 -18.93
CA ASP A 608 20.33 26.44 -17.76
C ASP A 608 19.47 26.43 -16.46
N PRO A 609 19.70 25.49 -15.53
CA PRO A 609 18.94 25.43 -14.28
C PRO A 609 18.97 26.73 -13.46
N VAL A 610 20.05 27.51 -13.54
CA VAL A 610 20.17 28.80 -12.83
C VAL A 610 19.26 29.85 -13.48
N ASP A 611 19.19 29.89 -14.80
CA ASP A 611 18.30 30.81 -15.51
C ASP A 611 16.82 30.43 -15.28
N ALA A 612 16.52 29.12 -15.25
CA ALA A 612 15.20 28.62 -14.89
C ALA A 612 14.82 28.99 -13.44
N LEU A 613 15.77 28.92 -12.50
CA LEU A 613 15.57 29.36 -11.11
C LEU A 613 15.31 30.87 -11.02
N VAL A 614 16.09 31.71 -11.72
CA VAL A 614 15.83 33.16 -11.79
C VAL A 614 14.42 33.40 -12.30
N ARG A 615 14.00 32.71 -13.38
CA ARG A 615 12.66 32.85 -13.95
C ARG A 615 11.58 32.43 -12.94
N ALA A 616 11.74 31.31 -12.25
CA ALA A 616 10.81 30.86 -11.21
C ALA A 616 10.62 31.87 -10.08
N LEU A 617 11.73 32.36 -9.52
CA LEU A 617 11.71 33.35 -8.45
C LEU A 617 11.17 34.72 -8.91
N ARG A 618 11.32 35.05 -10.20
CA ARG A 618 10.79 36.29 -10.81
C ARG A 618 9.36 36.21 -11.35
N THR A 619 8.81 35.02 -11.56
CA THR A 619 7.39 34.83 -11.91
C THR A 619 6.50 34.72 -10.69
N GLY A 620 6.91 33.95 -9.69
CA GLY A 620 6.18 33.82 -8.44
C GLY A 620 6.03 32.37 -8.03
N ILE A 621 6.15 32.12 -6.72
CA ILE A 621 6.11 30.77 -6.17
C ILE A 621 5.01 30.64 -5.11
N PRO A 622 4.45 29.41 -4.91
CA PRO A 622 3.37 29.17 -3.96
C PRO A 622 3.58 29.78 -2.56
N GLY A 623 4.80 29.67 -2.03
CA GLY A 623 5.12 30.12 -0.66
C GLY A 623 5.14 31.63 -0.44
N GLU A 624 4.91 32.44 -1.47
CA GLU A 624 4.81 33.90 -1.34
C GLU A 624 3.46 34.37 -0.79
N LEU A 625 2.43 33.53 -0.86
CA LEU A 625 1.07 33.89 -0.50
C LEU A 625 0.61 33.14 0.76
N GLU A 626 -0.08 33.87 1.62
CA GLU A 626 -0.68 33.38 2.82
C GLU A 626 -1.95 32.63 2.44
N PHE A 627 -1.94 31.35 2.74
CA PHE A 627 -3.14 30.55 2.68
C PHE A 627 -4.11 30.97 3.79
N PRO A 628 -5.43 31.01 3.53
CA PRO A 628 -6.41 31.61 4.43
C PRO A 628 -6.60 30.85 5.76
N PHE A 629 -5.95 29.71 5.94
CA PHE A 629 -6.16 28.82 7.09
C PHE A 629 -5.38 29.32 8.31
N ALA A 630 -6.10 29.80 9.32
CA ALA A 630 -5.51 30.32 10.55
C ALA A 630 -4.78 29.26 11.39
N GLU A 631 -5.12 27.97 11.23
CA GLU A 631 -4.50 26.87 11.97
C GLU A 631 -3.89 25.86 11.00
N LYS A 632 -2.65 25.44 11.30
CA LYS A 632 -2.04 24.27 10.66
C LYS A 632 -2.87 23.03 11.01
N ILE A 633 -2.99 22.09 10.08
CA ILE A 633 -3.67 20.83 10.40
C ILE A 633 -2.82 20.04 11.40
N VAL A 634 -3.34 19.89 12.62
CA VAL A 634 -2.68 19.19 13.73
C VAL A 634 -3.14 17.72 13.73
N GLY A 635 -2.34 16.83 13.15
CA GLY A 635 -2.58 15.38 13.16
C GLY A 635 -1.26 14.60 13.18
N GLN A 636 -1.20 13.44 13.85
CA GLN A 636 0.01 12.60 13.91
C GLN A 636 0.27 11.81 12.62
N ARG A 637 -0.75 11.66 11.77
CA ARG A 637 -0.68 11.08 10.43
C ARG A 637 -1.32 12.07 9.47
N GLY A 638 -0.78 12.19 8.25
CA GLY A 638 -1.28 13.15 7.26
C GLY A 638 -2.81 13.08 7.16
N THR A 639 -3.44 14.25 7.09
CA THR A 639 -4.90 14.38 7.14
C THR A 639 -5.40 14.70 5.74
N GLU A 640 -6.47 14.03 5.34
CA GLU A 640 -7.15 14.36 4.09
C GLU A 640 -7.93 15.66 4.27
N ALA A 641 -7.73 16.60 3.34
CA ALA A 641 -8.42 17.86 3.26
C ALA A 641 -9.20 17.91 1.95
N LEU A 642 -10.51 18.18 2.03
CA LEU A 642 -11.30 18.55 0.86
C LEU A 642 -11.26 20.07 0.69
N VAL A 643 -10.91 20.58 -0.49
CA VAL A 643 -10.84 22.02 -0.77
C VAL A 643 -11.63 22.34 -2.04
N VAL A 644 -12.69 23.13 -1.91
CA VAL A 644 -13.60 23.46 -3.02
C VAL A 644 -13.89 24.95 -3.03
N GLN A 645 -13.85 25.56 -4.21
CA GLN A 645 -14.27 26.94 -4.43
C GLN A 645 -15.67 26.98 -5.06
N HIS A 646 -16.50 27.91 -4.61
CA HIS A 646 -17.73 28.30 -5.31
C HIS A 646 -17.83 29.83 -5.30
N GLY A 647 -17.59 30.46 -6.46
CA GLY A 647 -17.50 31.91 -6.57
C GLY A 647 -16.41 32.49 -5.67
N ASP A 648 -16.78 33.42 -4.78
CA ASP A 648 -15.89 34.05 -3.80
C ASP A 648 -15.89 33.36 -2.42
N TYR A 649 -16.28 32.08 -2.37
CA TYR A 649 -16.21 31.25 -1.17
C TYR A 649 -15.26 30.05 -1.34
N LEU A 650 -14.40 29.82 -0.35
CA LEU A 650 -13.55 28.63 -0.25
C LEU A 650 -14.03 27.75 0.90
N THR A 651 -14.41 26.51 0.60
CA THR A 651 -14.83 25.50 1.58
C THR A 651 -13.71 24.48 1.79
N VAL A 652 -13.39 24.22 3.05
CA VAL A 652 -12.24 23.42 3.46
C VAL A 652 -12.69 22.43 4.51
N VAL A 653 -12.61 21.14 4.23
CA VAL A 653 -13.07 20.08 5.14
C VAL A 653 -11.89 19.26 5.63
N THR A 654 -11.51 19.46 6.90
CA THR A 654 -10.43 18.73 7.59
C THR A 654 -10.89 18.14 8.94
N HIS A 655 -12.18 18.33 9.28
CA HIS A 655 -12.83 18.20 10.60
C HIS A 655 -12.51 19.34 11.57
N PRO A 656 -13.29 20.45 11.63
CA PRO A 656 -14.59 20.75 11.00
C PRO A 656 -14.50 21.23 9.54
N ALA A 657 -15.64 21.48 8.87
CA ALA A 657 -15.64 22.27 7.63
C ALA A 657 -15.54 23.76 7.96
N ARG A 658 -14.67 24.47 7.25
CA ARG A 658 -14.45 25.90 7.38
C ARG A 658 -14.73 26.55 6.03
N VAL A 659 -15.46 27.65 6.06
CA VAL A 659 -15.77 28.46 4.87
C VAL A 659 -15.09 29.81 5.02
N TYR A 660 -14.34 30.18 4.00
CA TYR A 660 -13.62 31.44 3.92
C TYR A 660 -14.24 32.28 2.81
N GLY A 661 -14.45 33.56 3.09
CA GLY A 661 -14.69 34.60 2.10
C GLY A 661 -13.40 35.38 1.82
N THR A 662 -13.50 36.40 0.99
CA THR A 662 -12.37 37.29 0.64
C THR A 662 -11.78 38.02 1.86
N ASP A 663 -12.59 38.23 2.90
CA ASP A 663 -12.21 39.01 4.10
C ASP A 663 -11.82 38.14 5.30
N GLY A 664 -11.86 36.81 5.18
CA GLY A 664 -11.50 35.87 6.25
C GLY A 664 -12.48 34.70 6.41
N GLU A 665 -12.42 34.03 7.55
CA GLU A 665 -13.32 32.91 7.88
C GLU A 665 -14.75 33.43 8.14
N LEU A 666 -15.73 32.91 7.40
CA LEU A 666 -17.15 33.28 7.49
C LEU A 666 -17.93 32.32 8.39
N LEU A 667 -17.60 31.03 8.29
CA LEU A 667 -18.36 29.96 8.93
C LEU A 667 -17.44 28.80 9.31
N THR A 668 -17.41 28.46 10.59
CA THR A 668 -16.94 27.17 11.07
C THR A 668 -18.16 26.28 11.32
N ARG A 669 -18.33 25.21 10.55
CA ARG A 669 -19.41 24.24 10.78
C ARG A 669 -18.80 22.88 11.02
N ARG A 670 -19.07 22.28 12.18
CA ARG A 670 -18.60 20.92 12.47
C ARG A 670 -19.13 19.99 11.40
N VAL A 671 -18.25 19.49 10.54
CA VAL A 671 -18.57 18.41 9.61
C VAL A 671 -17.85 17.19 10.09
N THR A 672 -18.61 16.27 10.70
CA THR A 672 -18.17 14.90 10.83
C THR A 672 -18.12 14.37 9.42
N MET A 673 -16.93 14.19 8.84
CA MET A 673 -16.80 13.24 7.74
C MET A 673 -17.02 11.86 8.35
N PRO A 674 -18.08 11.13 7.99
CA PRO A 674 -18.07 9.68 8.20
C PRO A 674 -16.85 9.08 7.49
N GLU A 675 -16.63 7.78 7.65
CA GLU A 675 -15.70 6.91 6.91
C GLU A 675 -15.93 6.96 5.37
N LEU A 676 -15.85 8.14 4.76
CA LEU A 676 -16.22 8.46 3.38
C LEU A 676 -15.06 8.31 2.41
N PHE A 677 -13.86 8.17 2.94
CA PHE A 677 -12.67 7.75 2.25
C PHE A 677 -12.29 6.39 2.83
N PRO A 678 -12.95 5.28 2.41
CA PRO A 678 -12.34 3.99 2.66
C PRO A 678 -10.91 4.05 2.14
N GLU A 679 -9.96 3.41 2.83
CA GLU A 679 -8.51 3.45 2.56
C GLU A 679 -8.12 3.05 1.10
N ALA A 680 -9.09 2.68 0.26
CA ALA A 680 -8.96 2.40 -1.17
C ALA A 680 -9.44 3.60 -2.04
N VAL A 681 -8.48 4.45 -2.40
CA VAL A 681 -8.54 5.61 -3.31
C VAL A 681 -8.91 5.22 -4.75
N VAL A 682 -10.19 4.96 -5.03
CA VAL A 682 -10.67 4.77 -6.43
C VAL A 682 -11.86 5.69 -6.76
N HIS A 683 -12.58 6.20 -5.77
CA HIS A 683 -13.74 7.06 -6.02
C HIS A 683 -13.72 8.31 -5.14
N PRO A 684 -13.95 9.51 -5.71
CA PRO A 684 -14.08 10.71 -4.92
C PRO A 684 -15.25 10.52 -3.96
N GLY A 685 -14.98 10.63 -2.66
CA GLY A 685 -16.02 10.77 -1.65
C GLY A 685 -16.91 11.99 -1.93
N PRO A 686 -17.90 12.27 -1.07
CA PRO A 686 -18.77 13.41 -1.29
C PRO A 686 -17.99 14.74 -1.23
N VAL A 687 -18.37 15.65 -2.11
CA VAL A 687 -17.74 16.96 -2.26
C VAL A 687 -18.63 18.01 -1.58
N PHE A 688 -18.06 18.80 -0.67
CA PHE A 688 -18.76 19.85 0.07
C PHE A 688 -18.34 21.24 -0.41
N TRP A 689 -19.30 22.16 -0.57
CA TRP A 689 -19.04 23.57 -0.84
C TRP A 689 -20.11 24.46 -0.23
N TYR A 690 -19.80 25.74 -0.02
CA TYR A 690 -20.75 26.76 0.41
C TYR A 690 -21.19 27.59 -0.78
N ASP A 691 -22.50 27.71 -1.01
CA ASP A 691 -23.05 28.45 -2.16
C ASP A 691 -23.36 29.94 -1.85
N GLY A 692 -22.93 30.42 -0.68
CA GLY A 692 -23.26 31.76 -0.17
C GLY A 692 -24.47 31.79 0.77
N THR A 693 -25.27 30.71 0.81
CA THR A 693 -26.41 30.58 1.73
C THR A 693 -26.27 29.34 2.60
N ASP A 694 -26.06 28.19 1.98
CA ASP A 694 -26.06 26.88 2.61
C ASP A 694 -24.78 26.08 2.32
N LEU A 695 -24.42 25.18 3.24
CA LEU A 695 -23.41 24.18 2.95
C LEU A 695 -24.04 23.05 2.13
N ARG A 696 -23.52 22.85 0.93
CA ARG A 696 -23.92 21.82 -0.02
C ARG A 696 -22.99 20.63 0.05
N MET A 697 -23.52 19.48 -0.35
CA MET A 697 -22.80 18.23 -0.52
C MET A 697 -23.25 17.61 -1.83
N ALA A 698 -22.32 17.17 -2.68
CA ALA A 698 -22.62 16.36 -3.85
C ALA A 698 -22.00 14.98 -3.72
N ASP A 699 -22.73 13.96 -4.14
CA ASP A 699 -22.18 12.65 -4.45
C ASP A 699 -22.86 12.09 -5.72
N ARG A 700 -22.60 10.83 -6.06
CA ARG A 700 -23.16 10.17 -7.26
C ARG A 700 -24.70 10.18 -7.31
N THR A 701 -25.37 10.38 -6.17
CA THR A 701 -26.83 10.36 -6.06
C THR A 701 -27.45 11.75 -6.23
N GLY A 702 -26.66 12.83 -6.19
CA GLY A 702 -27.11 14.19 -6.48
C GLY A 702 -26.52 15.24 -5.54
N VAL A 703 -27.19 16.39 -5.46
CA VAL A 703 -26.80 17.51 -4.59
C VAL A 703 -27.73 17.60 -3.40
N PHE A 704 -27.15 17.86 -2.23
CA PHE A 704 -27.82 17.88 -0.94
C PHE A 704 -27.48 19.16 -0.18
N ARG A 705 -28.48 19.69 0.54
CA ARG A 705 -28.30 20.73 1.55
C ARG A 705 -27.99 20.08 2.90
N LEU A 706 -26.96 20.55 3.59
CA LEU A 706 -26.65 20.12 4.95
C LEU A 706 -27.44 20.95 5.97
N ASP A 707 -28.46 20.33 6.56
CA ASP A 707 -29.36 20.97 7.52
C ASP A 707 -28.86 20.96 8.97
N GLY A 708 -27.94 20.07 9.30
CA GLY A 708 -27.41 19.94 10.67
C GLY A 708 -26.90 18.54 10.94
N TYR A 709 -26.89 18.18 12.22
CA TYR A 709 -26.44 16.88 12.71
C TYR A 709 -27.49 16.25 13.60
N GLY A 710 -27.66 14.93 13.48
CA GLY A 710 -28.40 14.13 14.43
C GLY A 710 -27.63 13.95 15.73
N ASP A 711 -28.28 13.32 16.72
CA ASP A 711 -27.66 13.01 18.02
C ASP A 711 -26.58 11.94 17.94
N ASP A 712 -26.61 11.13 16.87
CA ASP A 712 -25.55 10.19 16.49
C ASP A 712 -24.35 10.87 15.82
N HIS A 713 -24.35 12.21 15.75
CA HIS A 713 -23.37 13.04 15.05
C HIS A 713 -23.32 12.80 13.53
N GLY A 714 -24.33 12.14 12.95
CA GLY A 714 -24.48 11.96 11.50
C GLY A 714 -25.08 13.20 10.83
N PRO A 715 -24.67 13.55 9.59
CA PRO A 715 -25.23 14.69 8.88
C PRO A 715 -26.69 14.46 8.48
N LEU A 716 -27.52 15.49 8.68
CA LEU A 716 -28.90 15.55 8.20
C LEU A 716 -28.93 16.27 6.85
N LEU A 717 -29.40 15.57 5.83
CA LEU A 717 -29.35 16.00 4.44
C LEU A 717 -30.76 16.20 3.88
N THR A 718 -30.93 17.22 3.05
CA THR A 718 -32.11 17.43 2.20
C THR A 718 -31.70 17.38 0.74
N PHE A 719 -32.39 16.58 -0.08
CA PHE A 719 -32.11 16.48 -1.50
C PHE A 719 -32.54 17.77 -2.24
N ASP A 720 -31.67 18.29 -3.10
CA ASP A 720 -31.90 19.49 -3.89
C ASP A 720 -31.59 19.19 -5.37
N ALA A 721 -32.63 18.91 -6.14
CA ALA A 721 -32.50 18.53 -7.55
C ALA A 721 -32.04 19.72 -8.43
N ASP A 722 -32.35 20.95 -8.01
CA ASP A 722 -32.16 22.16 -8.81
C ASP A 722 -30.82 22.86 -8.51
N ALA A 723 -30.12 22.46 -7.44
CA ALA A 723 -28.83 23.02 -7.09
C ALA A 723 -27.78 22.81 -8.19
N ALA A 724 -27.08 23.89 -8.55
CA ALA A 724 -25.93 23.88 -9.44
C ALA A 724 -24.68 23.37 -8.72
N GLY A 725 -23.67 22.97 -9.49
CA GLY A 725 -22.35 22.60 -8.97
C GLY A 725 -21.57 23.76 -8.35
N PRO A 726 -20.41 23.45 -7.74
CA PRO A 726 -19.43 24.49 -7.39
C PRO A 726 -19.00 25.27 -8.64
N ASP A 727 -18.91 26.60 -8.53
CA ASP A 727 -18.37 27.49 -9.56
C ASP A 727 -16.89 27.74 -9.26
N TYR A 728 -15.99 27.19 -10.07
CA TYR A 728 -14.55 27.24 -9.83
C TYR A 728 -13.82 27.67 -11.12
N PRO A 729 -13.05 28.76 -11.08
CA PRO A 729 -12.20 29.14 -12.21
C PRO A 729 -11.02 28.17 -12.36
N GLU A 730 -10.87 27.56 -13.55
CA GLU A 730 -9.73 26.69 -13.90
C GLU A 730 -8.41 27.47 -14.00
N THR A 731 -8.49 28.78 -14.16
CA THR A 731 -7.33 29.68 -14.18
C THR A 731 -7.58 30.96 -13.41
N ALA A 732 -6.51 31.56 -12.90
CA ALA A 732 -6.51 32.89 -12.30
C ALA A 732 -5.25 33.67 -12.68
N GLU A 733 -5.33 34.99 -12.59
CA GLU A 733 -4.18 35.88 -12.71
C GLU A 733 -3.85 36.50 -11.36
N VAL A 734 -2.58 36.49 -10.99
CA VAL A 734 -2.09 37.02 -9.72
C VAL A 734 -0.89 37.92 -9.97
N THR A 735 -0.86 39.10 -9.37
CA THR A 735 0.32 39.97 -9.38
C THR A 735 1.05 39.85 -8.05
N PHE A 736 2.21 39.21 -8.06
CA PHE A 736 3.06 39.10 -6.87
C PHE A 736 3.74 40.44 -6.54
N PRO A 737 4.08 40.72 -5.27
CA PRO A 737 4.74 41.98 -4.90
C PRO A 737 6.01 42.24 -5.70
N GLY A 738 6.11 43.43 -6.28
CA GLY A 738 7.24 43.89 -7.09
C GLY A 738 7.30 43.32 -8.51
N ALA A 739 6.36 42.46 -8.93
CA ALA A 739 6.27 41.97 -10.30
C ALA A 739 5.71 43.08 -11.23
N ASP A 740 6.21 43.13 -12.45
CA ASP A 740 5.78 44.04 -13.53
C ASP A 740 4.81 43.36 -14.51
N HIS A 741 4.44 42.11 -14.25
CA HIS A 741 3.46 41.33 -15.02
C HIS A 741 2.60 40.47 -14.09
N THR A 742 1.46 40.01 -14.60
CA THR A 742 0.61 39.01 -13.96
C THR A 742 1.16 37.60 -14.21
N THR A 743 1.05 36.76 -13.19
CA THR A 743 1.34 35.32 -13.26
C THR A 743 0.03 34.58 -13.43
N ARG A 744 -0.05 33.76 -14.47
CA ARG A 744 -1.23 32.93 -14.72
C ARG A 744 -1.08 31.61 -13.98
N ILE A 745 -2.07 31.28 -13.16
CA ILE A 745 -2.16 30.03 -12.41
C ILE A 745 -3.26 29.19 -13.05
N GLY A 746 -2.97 27.94 -13.39
CA GLY A 746 -3.94 27.00 -13.92
C GLY A 746 -3.88 25.64 -13.23
N CYS A 747 -4.97 24.88 -13.27
CA CYS A 747 -4.98 23.49 -12.81
C CYS A 747 -4.92 22.49 -13.98
N GLY A 748 -4.15 21.41 -13.83
CA GLY A 748 -4.13 20.30 -14.80
C GLY A 748 -3.19 19.16 -14.42
N GLY A 749 -3.68 17.93 -14.45
CA GLY A 749 -2.93 16.72 -14.11
C GLY A 749 -2.55 16.64 -12.62
N GLY A 750 -3.51 16.95 -11.73
CA GLY A 750 -3.28 16.91 -10.27
C GLY A 750 -2.32 17.97 -9.73
N ARG A 751 -2.11 19.07 -10.47
CA ARG A 751 -1.19 20.16 -10.10
C ARG A 751 -1.75 21.53 -10.45
N LEU A 752 -1.35 22.52 -9.67
CA LEU A 752 -1.32 23.92 -10.08
C LEU A 752 -0.04 24.22 -10.83
N ARG A 753 -0.15 24.96 -11.93
CA ARG A 753 0.96 25.39 -12.78
C ARG A 753 1.01 26.90 -12.82
N PHE A 754 2.19 27.46 -12.61
CA PHE A 754 2.44 28.89 -12.59
C PHE A 754 3.16 29.27 -13.88
N HIS A 755 2.55 30.13 -14.67
CA HIS A 755 3.06 30.56 -15.96
C HIS A 755 3.52 32.00 -15.90
N ALA A 756 4.73 32.25 -16.41
CA ALA A 756 5.25 33.57 -16.68
C ALA A 756 4.44 34.27 -17.79
N ALA A 757 4.69 35.57 -17.99
CA ALA A 757 4.00 36.36 -19.00
C ALA A 757 4.21 35.86 -20.45
N ASP A 758 5.32 35.16 -20.71
CA ASP A 758 5.63 34.51 -21.99
C ASP A 758 4.99 33.11 -22.15
N GLY A 759 4.27 32.63 -21.13
CA GLY A 759 3.62 31.32 -21.09
C GLY A 759 4.50 30.20 -20.53
N THR A 760 5.78 30.44 -20.25
CA THR A 760 6.67 29.42 -19.66
C THR A 760 6.17 29.00 -18.28
N GLU A 761 6.01 27.70 -18.06
CA GLU A 761 5.69 27.15 -16.74
C GLU A 761 6.92 27.23 -15.84
N THR A 762 6.86 27.99 -14.75
CA THR A 762 8.05 28.27 -13.92
C THR A 762 8.01 27.62 -12.55
N ALA A 763 6.82 27.29 -12.05
CA ALA A 763 6.64 26.60 -10.77
C ALA A 763 5.38 25.73 -10.82
N GLN A 764 5.31 24.78 -9.90
CA GLN A 764 4.15 23.90 -9.74
C GLN A 764 3.86 23.64 -8.26
N ALA A 765 2.61 23.33 -7.93
CA ALA A 765 2.21 22.85 -6.62
C ALA A 765 1.26 21.65 -6.77
N PRO A 766 1.35 20.62 -5.91
CA PRO A 766 0.39 19.53 -5.93
C PRO A 766 -1.01 20.06 -5.61
N PHE A 767 -2.02 19.68 -6.40
CA PHE A 767 -3.38 20.14 -6.19
C PHE A 767 -4.42 19.17 -6.75
N GLY A 768 -5.34 18.81 -5.88
CA GLY A 768 -6.58 18.12 -6.20
C GLY A 768 -7.66 18.62 -5.25
N VAL A 769 -8.92 18.33 -5.54
CA VAL A 769 -10.01 18.71 -4.61
C VAL A 769 -9.87 17.96 -3.29
N VAL A 770 -9.41 16.71 -3.32
CA VAL A 770 -9.02 15.94 -2.13
C VAL A 770 -7.49 15.93 -2.06
N GLN A 771 -6.95 16.35 -0.91
CA GLN A 771 -5.52 16.52 -0.71
C GLN A 771 -5.08 15.80 0.54
N HIS A 772 -3.99 15.04 0.44
CA HIS A 772 -3.34 14.49 1.62
C HIS A 772 -2.33 15.52 2.17
N VAL A 773 -2.70 16.19 3.26
CA VAL A 773 -1.90 17.26 3.86
C VAL A 773 -1.02 16.69 4.95
N GLN A 774 0.29 16.88 4.80
CA GLN A 774 1.27 16.47 5.81
C GLN A 774 1.07 17.25 7.12
N PRO A 775 1.40 16.65 8.29
CA PRO A 775 1.34 17.36 9.56
C PRO A 775 2.09 18.70 9.52
N GLY A 776 1.43 19.79 9.90
CA GLY A 776 2.02 21.13 9.89
C GLY A 776 2.06 21.84 8.53
N ALA A 777 1.59 21.21 7.46
CA ALA A 777 1.35 21.84 6.16
C ALA A 777 -0.09 22.38 6.04
N HIS A 778 -0.34 23.11 4.97
CA HIS A 778 -1.64 23.68 4.62
C HIS A 778 -2.12 23.06 3.30
N PRO A 779 -3.45 22.88 3.12
CA PRO A 779 -3.99 22.50 1.83
C PRO A 779 -3.79 23.62 0.81
N VAL A 780 -3.68 23.27 -0.47
CA VAL A 780 -3.50 24.22 -1.58
C VAL A 780 -4.87 24.61 -2.13
N PRO A 781 -5.23 25.90 -2.26
CA PRO A 781 -6.54 26.29 -2.77
C PRO A 781 -6.65 26.14 -4.31
N PRO A 782 -7.86 26.12 -4.88
CA PRO A 782 -8.09 26.16 -6.32
C PRO A 782 -7.57 27.45 -6.97
N PRO A 783 -7.27 27.45 -8.29
CA PRO A 783 -6.67 28.60 -9.00
C PRO A 783 -7.42 29.92 -8.75
N GLY A 784 -8.75 29.91 -8.89
CA GLY A 784 -9.60 31.10 -8.70
C GLY A 784 -9.43 31.81 -7.36
N TRP A 785 -8.99 31.12 -6.32
CA TRP A 785 -8.83 31.67 -4.98
C TRP A 785 -7.53 32.47 -4.79
N TRP A 786 -6.52 32.24 -5.63
CA TRP A 786 -5.17 32.79 -5.44
C TRP A 786 -5.12 34.33 -5.48
N ARG A 787 -6.03 34.96 -6.23
CA ARG A 787 -6.16 36.43 -6.29
C ARG A 787 -6.59 37.08 -4.97
N HIS A 788 -7.17 36.30 -4.05
CA HIS A 788 -7.64 36.77 -2.75
C HIS A 788 -6.59 36.60 -1.65
N MET A 789 -5.44 35.99 -1.97
CA MET A 789 -4.40 35.72 -0.99
C MET A 789 -3.54 36.93 -0.72
N ARG A 790 -3.07 37.05 0.53
CA ARG A 790 -2.18 38.13 0.95
C ARG A 790 -0.73 37.67 0.86
N PRO A 791 0.24 38.50 0.46
CA PRO A 791 1.63 38.11 0.50
C PRO A 791 2.12 37.91 1.95
N VAL A 792 2.83 36.81 2.23
CA VAL A 792 3.39 36.53 3.56
C VAL A 792 4.55 37.47 3.90
N ASP A 793 5.31 37.88 2.89
CA ASP A 793 6.47 38.76 3.01
C ASP A 793 6.57 39.65 1.76
N PRO A 794 5.83 40.78 1.71
CA PRO A 794 5.83 41.65 0.53
C PRO A 794 7.22 42.18 0.15
N ALA A 795 8.08 42.42 1.15
CA ALA A 795 9.44 42.92 0.92
C ALA A 795 10.35 41.80 0.37
N GLY A 796 10.26 40.60 0.94
CA GLY A 796 10.93 39.40 0.45
C GLY A 796 10.51 39.05 -0.97
N SER A 797 9.20 38.98 -1.25
CA SER A 797 8.65 38.79 -2.60
C SER A 797 9.19 39.81 -3.60
N ALA A 798 9.22 41.09 -3.25
CA ALA A 798 9.78 42.12 -4.12
C ALA A 798 11.30 41.97 -4.33
N ALA A 799 12.03 41.45 -3.33
CA ALA A 799 13.45 41.16 -3.45
C ALA A 799 13.72 40.00 -4.41
N LEU A 800 12.88 38.96 -4.43
CA LEU A 800 12.97 37.86 -5.40
C LEU A 800 12.89 38.34 -6.85
N ARG A 801 12.07 39.36 -7.14
CA ARG A 801 11.99 39.96 -8.50
C ARG A 801 13.30 40.60 -8.97
N ARG A 802 14.16 41.01 -8.02
CA ARG A 802 15.45 41.63 -8.28
C ARG A 802 16.62 40.66 -8.22
N ILE A 803 16.39 39.38 -7.91
CA ILE A 803 17.47 38.39 -7.89
C ILE A 803 18.15 38.34 -9.26
N ASP A 804 19.48 38.34 -9.28
CA ASP A 804 20.27 38.18 -10.49
C ASP A 804 20.76 36.72 -10.64
N ARG A 805 21.38 36.44 -11.79
CA ARG A 805 21.91 35.11 -12.11
C ARG A 805 23.01 34.66 -11.15
N VAL A 806 23.82 35.60 -10.62
CA VAL A 806 24.94 35.28 -9.72
C VAL A 806 24.41 34.83 -8.36
N ALA A 807 23.46 35.57 -7.79
CA ALA A 807 22.81 35.20 -6.53
C ALA A 807 22.02 33.89 -6.66
N ALA A 808 21.27 33.71 -7.75
CA ALA A 808 20.55 32.46 -8.00
C ALA A 808 21.51 31.27 -8.17
N GLY A 809 22.65 31.46 -8.86
CA GLY A 809 23.68 30.43 -9.03
C GLY A 809 24.29 30.02 -7.70
N ALA A 810 24.65 30.99 -6.85
CA ALA A 810 25.17 30.72 -5.51
C ALA A 810 24.14 30.02 -4.60
N LEU A 811 22.85 30.33 -4.77
CA LEU A 811 21.77 29.67 -4.04
C LEU A 811 21.57 28.21 -4.52
N ALA A 812 21.56 27.97 -5.83
CA ALA A 812 21.47 26.63 -6.41
C ALA A 812 22.68 25.77 -6.03
N GLU A 813 23.89 26.36 -6.00
CA GLU A 813 25.11 25.68 -5.57
C GLU A 813 25.06 25.29 -4.09
N ALA A 814 24.58 26.17 -3.21
CA ALA A 814 24.37 25.82 -1.80
C ALA A 814 23.33 24.69 -1.63
N ALA A 815 22.28 24.70 -2.46
CA ALA A 815 21.26 23.66 -2.47
C ALA A 815 21.74 22.30 -2.99
N LEU A 816 22.90 22.22 -3.67
CA LEU A 816 23.55 20.95 -4.00
C LEU A 816 24.03 20.21 -2.74
N LEU A 817 24.35 20.93 -1.64
CA LEU A 817 24.72 20.30 -0.37
C LEU A 817 23.48 19.96 0.46
N GLY A 818 22.48 20.84 0.47
CA GLY A 818 21.19 20.56 1.09
C GLY A 818 20.38 21.82 1.45
N PRO A 819 19.18 21.62 2.05
CA PRO A 819 18.23 22.68 2.33
C PRO A 819 18.67 23.66 3.45
N ARG A 820 19.40 23.22 4.48
CA ARG A 820 19.93 24.12 5.52
C ARG A 820 20.96 25.07 4.93
N GLU A 821 21.81 24.56 4.05
CA GLU A 821 22.85 25.37 3.41
C GLU A 821 22.26 26.36 2.40
N ALA A 822 21.25 25.94 1.65
CA ALA A 822 20.46 26.84 0.81
C ALA A 822 19.76 27.94 1.64
N ASP A 823 19.15 27.60 2.78
CA ASP A 823 18.48 28.58 3.65
C ASP A 823 19.48 29.60 4.24
N ARG A 824 20.62 29.12 4.76
CA ARG A 824 21.70 29.98 5.24
C ARG A 824 22.17 30.94 4.14
N ARG A 825 22.42 30.40 2.94
CA ARG A 825 22.85 31.21 1.79
C ARG A 825 21.78 32.20 1.32
N LEU A 826 20.51 31.83 1.39
CA LEU A 826 19.39 32.72 1.13
C LEU A 826 19.38 33.92 2.09
N GLY A 827 19.64 33.69 3.38
CA GLY A 827 19.71 34.77 4.38
C GLY A 827 20.83 35.77 4.11
N GLU A 828 21.96 35.30 3.57
CA GLU A 828 23.09 36.16 3.18
C GLU A 828 22.80 36.97 1.91
N LEU A 829 22.23 36.32 0.89
CA LEU A 829 22.02 36.92 -0.43
C LEU A 829 20.78 37.82 -0.48
N LEU A 830 19.72 37.43 0.21
CA LEU A 830 18.42 38.10 0.20
C LEU A 830 17.89 38.24 1.64
N PRO A 831 18.53 39.08 2.48
CA PRO A 831 18.13 39.27 3.88
C PRO A 831 16.72 39.84 4.05
N ALA A 832 16.11 40.38 2.99
CA ALA A 832 14.73 40.83 2.98
C ALA A 832 13.71 39.67 2.97
N VAL A 833 14.13 38.44 2.66
CA VAL A 833 13.28 37.24 2.69
C VAL A 833 13.31 36.66 4.10
N THR A 834 12.34 37.08 4.90
CA THR A 834 12.27 36.88 6.36
C THR A 834 11.20 35.89 6.78
N ASP A 835 10.08 35.76 6.06
CA ASP A 835 9.03 34.80 6.41
C ASP A 835 9.52 33.35 6.20
N PRO A 836 9.45 32.47 7.21
CA PRO A 836 9.93 31.09 7.11
C PRO A 836 9.28 30.26 5.99
N ARG A 837 8.01 30.52 5.65
CA ARG A 837 7.30 29.80 4.58
C ARG A 837 7.86 30.19 3.21
N LEU A 838 8.08 31.49 3.00
CA LEU A 838 8.70 31.98 1.78
C LEU A 838 10.13 31.45 1.65
N ARG A 839 10.91 31.49 2.73
CA ARG A 839 12.27 30.92 2.75
C ARG A 839 12.28 29.45 2.35
N ALA A 840 11.41 28.64 2.95
CA ALA A 840 11.30 27.22 2.62
C ALA A 840 10.94 26.98 1.15
N ALA A 841 10.01 27.76 0.58
CA ALA A 841 9.63 27.65 -0.83
C ALA A 841 10.76 28.06 -1.79
N VAL A 842 11.53 29.10 -1.46
CA VAL A 842 12.71 29.50 -2.23
C VAL A 842 13.79 28.42 -2.19
N VAL A 843 14.03 27.84 -1.01
CA VAL A 843 14.95 26.70 -0.82
C VAL A 843 14.48 25.47 -1.61
N GLU A 844 13.19 25.20 -1.67
CA GLU A 844 12.62 24.11 -2.48
C GLU A 844 12.90 24.32 -3.97
N GLN A 845 12.69 25.52 -4.51
CA GLN A 845 13.02 25.83 -5.91
C GLN A 845 14.53 25.75 -6.18
N ALA A 846 15.36 26.20 -5.23
CA ALA A 846 16.81 26.04 -5.34
C ALA A 846 17.22 24.55 -5.34
N GLY A 847 16.59 23.73 -4.51
CA GLY A 847 16.77 22.28 -4.50
C GLY A 847 16.34 21.60 -5.80
N LEU A 848 15.25 22.08 -6.42
CA LEU A 848 14.81 21.66 -7.75
C LEU A 848 15.85 22.00 -8.82
N ALA A 849 16.38 23.22 -8.80
CA ALA A 849 17.46 23.64 -9.69
C ALA A 849 18.74 22.82 -9.47
N ALA A 850 19.11 22.52 -8.23
CA ALA A 850 20.24 21.66 -7.87
C ALA A 850 20.09 20.23 -8.44
N ARG A 851 18.90 19.63 -8.35
CA ARG A 851 18.62 18.33 -9.01
C ARG A 851 18.74 18.42 -10.53
N CYS A 852 18.27 19.52 -11.13
CA CYS A 852 18.44 19.75 -12.56
C CYS A 852 19.92 19.91 -12.94
N LEU A 853 20.72 20.60 -12.12
CA LEU A 853 22.17 20.70 -12.32
C LEU A 853 22.86 19.32 -12.29
N HIS A 854 22.49 18.45 -11.34
CA HIS A 854 22.95 17.05 -11.36
C HIS A 854 22.52 16.33 -12.63
N GLY A 855 21.26 16.48 -13.05
CA GLY A 855 20.74 15.91 -14.30
C GLY A 855 21.53 16.37 -15.54
N VAL A 856 21.77 17.68 -15.67
CA VAL A 856 22.58 18.27 -16.75
C VAL A 856 24.02 17.77 -16.71
N ALA A 857 24.59 17.62 -15.51
CA ALA A 857 25.94 17.09 -15.35
C ALA A 857 26.07 15.62 -15.77
N ARG A 858 25.05 14.79 -15.48
CA ARG A 858 24.99 13.39 -15.94
C ARG A 858 24.97 13.24 -17.46
N LEU A 859 24.45 14.25 -18.17
CA LEU A 859 24.44 14.29 -19.63
C LEU A 859 25.81 14.66 -20.22
N GLY A 860 26.72 15.22 -19.41
CA GLY A 860 28.00 15.73 -19.88
C GLY A 860 27.88 17.04 -20.67
N ALA A 861 26.82 17.82 -20.46
CA ALA A 861 26.65 19.13 -21.09
C ALA A 861 27.70 20.14 -20.56
N GLY A 862 28.08 21.09 -21.40
CA GLY A 862 29.01 22.17 -21.03
C GLY A 862 28.36 23.24 -20.13
N GLY A 863 29.18 24.12 -19.56
CA GLY A 863 28.68 25.27 -18.77
C GLY A 863 28.29 24.96 -17.33
N LEU A 864 28.64 23.78 -16.82
CA LEU A 864 28.39 23.38 -15.44
C LEU A 864 29.23 24.21 -14.45
N PRO A 865 28.72 24.43 -13.22
CA PRO A 865 29.54 24.92 -12.11
C PRO A 865 30.78 24.05 -11.91
N ALA A 866 31.89 24.68 -11.48
CA ALA A 866 33.15 23.98 -11.25
C ALA A 866 32.99 22.81 -10.27
N VAL A 867 32.12 22.96 -9.25
CA VAL A 867 31.85 21.91 -8.26
C VAL A 867 31.28 20.63 -8.86
N LEU A 868 30.53 20.74 -9.96
CA LEU A 868 29.92 19.61 -10.69
C LEU A 868 30.81 19.05 -11.81
N THR A 869 31.87 19.76 -12.20
CA THR A 869 32.67 19.39 -13.37
C THR A 869 33.64 18.24 -13.02
N PRO A 870 33.51 17.04 -13.61
CA PRO A 870 34.46 15.95 -13.35
C PRO A 870 35.90 16.34 -13.68
N GLY A 871 36.87 15.71 -13.02
CA GLY A 871 38.28 15.89 -13.33
C GLY A 871 38.59 15.48 -14.77
N ALA A 872 39.55 16.18 -15.41
CA ALA A 872 39.89 15.93 -16.81
C ALA A 872 40.23 14.44 -17.04
N GLY A 873 39.57 13.80 -18.00
CA GLY A 873 39.81 12.40 -18.37
C GLY A 873 39.13 11.37 -17.46
N LEU A 874 38.39 11.79 -16.43
CA LEU A 874 37.54 10.90 -15.62
C LEU A 874 36.07 11.07 -16.05
N ARG A 875 35.43 9.96 -16.42
CA ARG A 875 34.02 9.98 -16.82
C ARG A 875 33.16 9.63 -15.62
N VAL A 876 32.36 10.59 -15.16
CA VAL A 876 31.39 10.40 -14.07
C VAL A 876 30.00 10.65 -14.62
N ARG A 877 29.18 9.62 -14.60
CA ARG A 877 27.78 9.62 -15.02
C ARG A 877 26.91 9.44 -13.78
N ARG A 878 26.69 8.22 -13.30
CA ARG A 878 25.69 7.90 -12.26
C ARG A 878 25.98 8.65 -10.96
N ASN A 879 27.25 8.71 -10.58
CA ASN A 879 27.71 9.18 -9.28
C ASN A 879 28.14 10.65 -9.23
N ILE A 880 27.60 11.53 -10.08
CA ILE A 880 28.00 12.94 -10.11
C ILE A 880 27.76 13.70 -8.79
N GLU A 881 26.78 13.25 -8.01
CA GLU A 881 26.45 13.77 -6.69
C GLU A 881 27.63 13.58 -5.72
N VAL A 882 28.37 12.47 -5.82
CA VAL A 882 29.57 12.20 -5.01
C VAL A 882 30.63 13.28 -5.25
N VAL A 883 30.87 13.65 -6.51
CA VAL A 883 31.85 14.70 -6.89
C VAL A 883 31.50 16.01 -6.22
N THR A 884 30.23 16.39 -6.36
CA THR A 884 29.69 17.68 -5.89
C THR A 884 29.68 17.74 -4.37
N HIS A 885 29.07 16.76 -3.72
CA HIS A 885 29.01 16.66 -2.26
C HIS A 885 30.39 16.59 -1.63
N GLY A 886 31.30 15.80 -2.20
CA GLY A 886 32.66 15.66 -1.68
C GLY A 886 33.44 16.97 -1.74
N ARG A 887 33.30 17.74 -2.82
CA ARG A 887 33.95 19.06 -2.94
C ARG A 887 33.37 20.12 -2.02
N LEU A 888 32.04 20.20 -1.93
CA LEU A 888 31.38 21.17 -1.04
C LEU A 888 31.71 20.89 0.42
N LEU A 889 31.65 19.62 0.83
CA LEU A 889 31.99 19.22 2.19
C LEU A 889 33.49 19.40 2.52
N ALA A 890 34.37 19.09 1.56
CA ALA A 890 35.80 19.38 1.69
C ALA A 890 36.05 20.88 1.90
N GLY A 891 35.41 21.74 1.10
CA GLY A 891 35.50 23.20 1.25
C GLY A 891 35.09 23.67 2.64
N LYS A 892 33.96 23.15 3.17
CA LYS A 892 33.49 23.44 4.54
C LYS A 892 34.49 23.07 5.62
N LEU A 893 35.16 21.93 5.48
CA LEU A 893 36.18 21.49 6.43
C LEU A 893 37.45 22.35 6.36
N VAL A 894 37.84 22.79 5.16
CA VAL A 894 38.96 23.73 5.00
C VAL A 894 38.61 25.10 5.61
N ASP A 895 37.41 25.61 5.33
CA ASP A 895 36.93 26.89 5.87
C ASP A 895 36.85 26.87 7.40
N ALA A 896 36.43 25.74 8.00
CA ALA A 896 36.35 25.57 9.45
C ALA A 896 37.70 25.78 10.18
N LEU A 897 38.83 25.54 9.52
CA LEU A 897 40.16 25.80 10.09
C LEU A 897 40.46 27.30 10.26
N THR A 898 39.70 28.17 9.59
CA THR A 898 39.85 29.62 9.72
C THR A 898 39.07 30.20 10.92
N GLU A 899 38.20 29.39 11.53
CA GLU A 899 37.36 29.76 12.67
C GLU A 899 38.06 29.49 14.01
N ARG A 900 37.40 29.78 15.13
CA ARG A 900 37.95 29.43 16.46
C ARG A 900 37.78 27.93 16.76
N PRO A 901 38.72 27.28 17.48
CA PRO A 901 38.56 25.89 17.90
C PRO A 901 37.26 25.68 18.69
N GLY A 902 36.54 24.61 18.38
CA GLY A 902 35.22 24.28 18.90
C GLY A 902 34.22 23.85 17.81
N LEU A 903 32.94 23.77 18.16
CA LEU A 903 31.86 23.55 17.19
C LEU A 903 31.70 24.82 16.33
N VAL A 904 31.97 24.69 15.04
CA VAL A 904 31.89 25.78 14.06
C VAL A 904 30.46 25.97 13.58
N GLY A 905 29.73 24.88 13.34
CA GLY A 905 28.35 24.93 12.88
C GLY A 905 27.80 23.56 12.53
N VAL A 906 26.60 23.54 11.94
CA VAL A 906 25.93 22.32 11.47
C VAL A 906 25.61 22.49 9.98
N THR A 907 26.08 21.56 9.15
CA THR A 907 25.77 21.49 7.72
C THR A 907 24.72 20.42 7.42
N ASP A 908 24.16 20.42 6.21
CA ASP A 908 23.55 19.21 5.67
C ASP A 908 24.65 18.18 5.39
N VAL A 909 24.39 16.94 5.81
CA VAL A 909 25.21 15.79 5.40
C VAL A 909 24.56 15.19 4.16
N PRO A 910 25.29 15.13 3.04
CA PRO A 910 24.75 14.48 1.86
C PRO A 910 24.48 13.01 2.14
N THR A 911 23.33 12.53 1.66
CA THR A 911 23.03 11.09 1.70
C THR A 911 23.87 10.40 0.64
N PHE A 912 25.10 10.03 0.99
CA PHE A 912 25.76 8.93 0.29
C PHE A 912 24.86 7.70 0.55
N ASP A 913 24.44 6.98 -0.50
CA ASP A 913 23.57 5.78 -0.36
C ASP A 913 23.93 5.03 0.92
N ARG A 914 22.95 4.57 1.74
CA ARG A 914 23.05 4.10 3.15
C ARG A 914 24.16 3.08 3.46
N ARG A 915 24.93 2.68 2.46
CA ARG A 915 26.22 2.03 2.55
C ARG A 915 27.25 2.99 3.16
N ARG A 916 28.23 2.40 3.83
CA ARG A 916 29.40 3.10 4.36
C ARG A 916 30.05 3.93 3.25
N LEU A 917 30.40 5.17 3.55
CA LEU A 917 31.22 6.02 2.70
C LEU A 917 32.43 5.25 2.16
N PRO A 918 32.50 4.99 0.84
CA PRO A 918 33.53 4.16 0.25
C PRO A 918 34.80 4.93 -0.12
N PHE A 919 34.86 6.25 0.08
CA PHE A 919 36.18 6.90 0.17
C PHE A 919 36.88 6.24 1.36
N LEU A 920 38.11 5.79 1.15
CA LEU A 920 38.95 4.87 1.91
C LEU A 920 38.89 3.39 1.53
N GLU A 921 38.03 3.05 0.58
CA GLU A 921 37.85 1.70 0.03
C GLU A 921 38.06 1.71 -1.49
N LEU A 922 38.70 2.76 -2.02
CA LEU A 922 38.90 2.97 -3.45
C LEU A 922 39.82 1.91 -4.06
N GLY A 923 40.92 1.58 -3.37
CA GLY A 923 41.79 0.47 -3.77
C GLY A 923 41.09 -0.87 -3.66
N SER A 924 40.28 -1.06 -2.63
CA SER A 924 39.43 -2.24 -2.47
C SER A 924 38.42 -2.42 -3.62
N ARG A 925 37.82 -1.32 -4.08
CA ARG A 925 36.93 -1.29 -5.24
C ARG A 925 37.67 -1.54 -6.54
N ALA A 926 38.82 -0.89 -6.74
CA ALA A 926 39.68 -1.13 -7.89
C ALA A 926 40.12 -2.60 -7.98
N LEU A 927 40.48 -3.21 -6.85
CA LEU A 927 40.79 -4.64 -6.79
C LEU A 927 39.56 -5.50 -7.12
N SER A 928 38.36 -5.09 -6.71
CA SER A 928 37.14 -5.80 -7.07
C SER A 928 36.85 -5.71 -8.58
N ILE A 929 37.09 -4.56 -9.21
CA ILE A 929 36.90 -4.27 -10.64
C ILE A 929 37.76 -5.16 -11.55
N VAL A 930 38.99 -5.49 -11.14
CA VAL A 930 39.93 -6.21 -12.01
C VAL A 930 39.61 -7.68 -12.18
N TRP A 931 38.73 -8.28 -11.37
CA TRP A 931 38.48 -9.71 -11.47
C TRP A 931 37.67 -10.10 -12.73
N PRO A 932 37.94 -11.28 -13.33
CA PRO A 932 37.31 -11.70 -14.58
C PRO A 932 35.83 -12.05 -14.41
N TRP A 933 35.38 -12.42 -13.20
CA TRP A 933 34.00 -12.78 -12.91
C TRP A 933 33.05 -11.60 -12.69
N ILE A 934 33.59 -10.38 -12.67
CA ILE A 934 32.76 -9.18 -12.67
C ILE A 934 32.23 -8.95 -14.08
N THR A 935 30.92 -8.82 -14.22
CA THR A 935 30.31 -8.55 -15.53
C THR A 935 30.74 -7.17 -16.05
N ALA A 936 30.70 -6.97 -17.36
CA ALA A 936 31.03 -5.65 -17.94
C ALA A 936 30.17 -4.52 -17.35
N HIS A 937 28.89 -4.80 -17.08
CA HIS A 937 27.97 -3.87 -16.43
C HIS A 937 28.39 -3.51 -15.01
N GLN A 938 28.63 -4.52 -14.15
CA GLN A 938 29.08 -4.30 -12.77
C GLN A 938 30.39 -3.50 -12.77
N ARG A 939 31.32 -3.87 -13.66
CA ARG A 939 32.60 -3.19 -13.83
C ARG A 939 32.42 -1.71 -14.19
N ALA A 940 31.56 -1.41 -15.15
CA ALA A 940 31.28 -0.02 -15.56
C ALA A 940 30.65 0.80 -14.44
N GLY A 941 29.75 0.21 -13.64
CA GLY A 941 29.15 0.86 -12.48
C GLY A 941 30.16 1.17 -11.38
N GLU A 942 31.02 0.20 -11.04
CA GLU A 942 32.08 0.37 -10.04
C GLU A 942 33.16 1.36 -10.51
N LEU A 943 33.51 1.36 -11.81
CA LEU A 943 34.42 2.36 -12.40
C LEU A 943 33.84 3.77 -12.34
N ASP A 944 32.55 3.94 -12.63
CA ASP A 944 31.87 5.24 -12.53
C ASP A 944 31.94 5.82 -11.12
N GLU A 945 31.71 4.98 -10.12
CA GLU A 945 31.81 5.37 -8.71
C GLU A 945 33.27 5.68 -8.32
N LEU A 946 34.22 4.85 -8.75
CA LEU A 946 35.65 5.08 -8.53
C LEU A 946 36.11 6.42 -9.14
N HIS A 947 35.68 6.72 -10.37
CA HIS A 947 35.94 7.99 -11.03
C HIS A 947 35.34 9.17 -10.26
N ALA A 948 34.13 9.01 -9.72
CA ALA A 948 33.47 10.05 -8.95
C ALA A 948 34.26 10.41 -7.70
N TRP A 949 34.69 9.42 -6.91
CA TRP A 949 35.52 9.66 -5.74
C TRP A 949 36.89 10.25 -6.09
N ALA A 950 37.51 9.77 -7.16
CA ALA A 950 38.78 10.33 -7.65
C ALA A 950 38.66 11.81 -8.07
N CYS A 951 37.45 12.31 -8.36
CA CYS A 951 37.19 13.72 -8.64
C CYS A 951 36.96 14.58 -7.38
N THR A 952 36.92 13.97 -6.19
CA THR A 952 36.78 14.66 -4.90
C THR A 952 38.14 14.92 -4.25
N PRO A 953 38.28 15.97 -3.41
CA PRO A 953 39.49 16.19 -2.63
C PRO A 953 39.83 15.02 -1.70
N PHE A 954 38.83 14.25 -1.25
CA PHE A 954 39.02 13.11 -0.35
C PHE A 954 39.90 12.00 -0.93
N ALA A 955 40.02 11.95 -2.26
CA ALA A 955 40.81 10.96 -2.96
C ALA A 955 42.18 11.50 -3.42
N ASP A 956 42.62 12.68 -2.99
CA ASP A 956 43.86 13.32 -3.48
C ASP A 956 45.16 12.52 -3.20
N GLY A 957 45.10 11.48 -2.36
CA GLY A 957 46.23 10.61 -2.03
C GLY A 957 47.28 11.27 -1.12
N SER A 958 46.98 12.45 -0.58
CA SER A 958 47.89 13.21 0.29
C SER A 958 47.97 12.71 1.73
N GLY A 959 46.98 11.93 2.16
CA GLY A 959 46.80 11.53 3.56
C GLY A 959 46.12 12.59 4.44
N HIS A 960 45.87 13.80 3.92
CA HIS A 960 45.19 14.89 4.65
C HIS A 960 43.75 14.55 5.06
N TRP A 961 43.13 13.62 4.34
CA TRP A 961 41.76 13.18 4.58
C TRP A 961 41.74 11.82 5.28
N SER A 962 40.94 11.73 6.34
CA SER A 962 40.75 10.48 7.08
C SER A 962 39.30 10.29 7.52
N ARG A 963 38.89 9.02 7.61
CA ARG A 963 37.62 8.61 8.22
C ARG A 963 37.88 8.33 9.68
N MET A 964 37.11 9.00 10.53
CA MET A 964 37.12 8.82 11.97
C MET A 964 35.97 7.91 12.36
N LEU A 965 36.25 6.90 13.19
CA LEU A 965 35.24 6.20 13.97
C LEU A 965 35.31 6.72 15.39
N LEU A 966 34.15 7.13 15.90
CA LEU A 966 34.03 7.77 17.20
C LEU A 966 32.99 7.03 18.03
N ASP A 967 33.32 6.71 19.27
CA ASP A 967 32.37 6.19 20.24
C ASP A 967 31.92 7.36 21.15
N ALA A 968 30.62 7.56 21.27
CA ALA A 968 30.04 8.62 22.09
C ALA A 968 30.06 8.23 23.57
N THR A 969 30.59 9.11 24.40
CA THR A 969 30.60 8.94 25.87
C THR A 969 29.23 9.19 26.50
N GLU A 970 28.38 9.95 25.81
CA GLU A 970 27.00 10.24 26.17
C GLU A 970 26.06 10.06 24.95
N ARG A 971 24.76 10.30 25.13
CA ARG A 971 23.80 10.26 24.02
C ARG A 971 23.68 11.66 23.40
N PHE A 972 23.78 11.74 22.08
CA PHE A 972 23.57 12.97 21.33
C PHE A 972 22.20 12.97 20.63
N ASP A 973 21.57 14.14 20.53
CA ASP A 973 20.37 14.33 19.71
C ASP A 973 20.78 14.82 18.32
N ARG A 974 20.97 13.87 17.39
CA ARG A 974 21.29 14.10 15.98
C ARG A 974 22.56 14.94 15.71
N PRO A 975 23.76 14.44 16.05
CA PRO A 975 25.01 15.15 15.81
C PRO A 975 25.40 15.20 14.32
N GLU A 976 24.63 14.58 13.41
CA GLU A 976 24.94 14.55 11.98
C GLU A 976 25.00 15.97 11.39
N GLY A 977 26.12 16.27 10.75
CA GLY A 977 26.42 17.55 10.14
C GLY A 977 27.19 18.51 11.04
N GLU A 978 27.43 18.19 12.30
CA GLU A 978 28.28 19.01 13.16
C GLU A 978 29.70 19.11 12.58
N ILE A 979 30.16 20.34 12.35
CA ILE A 979 31.51 20.67 11.90
C ILE A 979 32.30 21.22 13.09
N TRP A 980 33.42 20.59 13.37
CA TRP A 980 34.31 20.89 14.48
C TRP A 980 35.65 21.38 13.96
N HIS A 981 36.16 22.47 14.55
CA HIS A 981 37.56 22.88 14.44
C HIS A 981 38.32 22.40 15.67
N LEU A 982 39.33 21.57 15.44
CA LEU A 982 40.24 20.98 16.42
C LEU A 982 41.64 21.62 16.25
N SER A 983 42.56 21.46 17.20
CA SER A 983 43.80 22.26 17.30
C SER A 983 44.76 22.20 16.09
N GLY A 984 44.49 21.35 15.10
CA GLY A 984 45.18 21.32 13.81
C GLY A 984 44.39 20.59 12.71
N SER A 985 43.07 20.41 12.89
CA SER A 985 42.24 19.68 11.92
C SER A 985 40.79 20.10 12.02
N ALA A 986 40.00 19.83 10.98
CA ALA A 986 38.55 19.96 11.01
C ALA A 986 37.90 18.58 10.89
N LEU A 987 36.74 18.39 11.51
CA LEU A 987 35.99 17.15 11.50
C LEU A 987 34.51 17.44 11.23
N VAL A 988 33.86 16.62 10.42
CA VAL A 988 32.39 16.61 10.28
C VAL A 988 31.83 15.25 10.66
N ILE A 989 30.78 15.22 11.48
CA ILE A 989 30.03 14.00 11.81
C ILE A 989 29.03 13.69 10.69
N LEU A 990 29.02 12.46 10.19
CA LEU A 990 28.25 12.06 9.01
C LEU A 990 27.05 11.20 9.36
N ASP A 991 27.26 10.23 10.24
CA ASP A 991 26.22 9.36 10.78
C ASP A 991 26.40 9.14 12.28
N TYR A 992 25.31 8.83 12.97
CA TYR A 992 25.33 8.44 14.38
C TYR A 992 24.29 7.34 14.66
N ASP A 993 24.78 6.17 15.04
CA ASP A 993 23.94 5.08 15.53
C ASP A 993 23.71 5.27 17.04
N ASN A 994 22.49 5.67 17.39
CA ASN A 994 22.06 5.86 18.77
C ASN A 994 22.10 4.59 19.64
N HIS A 995 21.97 3.41 19.03
CA HIS A 995 22.02 2.12 19.72
C HIS A 995 23.46 1.70 20.00
N GLU A 996 24.34 1.82 19.01
CA GLU A 996 25.77 1.49 19.16
C GLU A 996 26.57 2.61 19.83
N ARG A 997 25.99 3.82 19.97
CA ARG A 997 26.68 5.04 20.39
C ARG A 997 27.92 5.30 19.54
N ARG A 998 27.83 5.05 18.24
CA ARG A 998 28.96 5.15 17.33
C ARG A 998 28.65 6.12 16.21
N ALA A 999 29.63 6.94 15.85
CA ALA A 999 29.56 7.85 14.72
C ALA A 999 30.72 7.63 13.75
N THR A 1000 30.46 7.92 12.49
CA THR A 1000 31.46 8.06 11.44
C THR A 1000 31.63 9.54 11.10
N GLY A 1001 32.87 9.99 10.94
CA GLY A 1001 33.17 11.36 10.50
C GLY A 1001 34.28 11.45 9.46
N ILE A 1002 34.35 12.59 8.76
CA ILE A 1002 35.47 12.94 7.87
C ILE A 1002 36.32 13.98 8.59
N ARG A 1003 37.61 13.71 8.72
CA ARG A 1003 38.63 14.64 9.21
C ARG A 1003 39.49 15.15 8.06
N TYR A 1004 39.74 16.45 8.06
CA TYR A 1004 40.75 17.13 7.25
C TYR A 1004 41.88 17.64 8.16
N ALA A 1005 43.12 17.25 7.89
CA ALA A 1005 44.30 17.72 8.59
C ALA A 1005 45.36 18.20 7.58
N PRO A 1006 45.75 19.48 7.58
CA PRO A 1006 46.82 19.99 6.71
C PRO A 1006 48.16 19.27 6.92
N ASP A 1007 48.41 18.79 8.14
CA ASP A 1007 49.49 17.86 8.46
C ASP A 1007 48.87 16.46 8.64
N PRO A 1008 49.14 15.50 7.73
CA PRO A 1008 48.55 14.16 7.81
C PRO A 1008 49.05 13.36 9.02
N ASP A 1009 50.19 13.76 9.60
CA ASP A 1009 50.81 13.13 10.78
C ASP A 1009 50.33 13.77 12.10
N ALA A 1010 49.46 14.79 12.05
CA ALA A 1010 48.94 15.42 13.25
C ALA A 1010 48.06 14.44 14.06
N ASP A 1011 48.36 14.32 15.35
CA ASP A 1011 47.63 13.48 16.29
C ASP A 1011 46.11 13.74 16.19
N PRO A 1012 45.28 12.68 16.12
CA PRO A 1012 43.84 12.83 16.03
C PRO A 1012 43.25 13.34 17.36
N GLU A 1013 42.84 14.60 17.37
CA GLU A 1013 41.93 15.11 18.38
C GLU A 1013 40.48 14.68 18.06
N VAL A 1014 39.64 14.58 19.09
CA VAL A 1014 38.20 14.29 18.95
C VAL A 1014 37.38 15.36 19.67
N PRO A 1015 36.14 15.66 19.24
CA PRO A 1015 35.32 16.66 19.91
C PRO A 1015 34.94 16.26 21.35
N PRO A 1016 34.56 17.23 22.20
CA PRO A 1016 34.02 16.93 23.53
C PRO A 1016 32.87 15.93 23.48
N GLY A 1017 32.87 14.98 24.40
CA GLY A 1017 31.85 13.92 24.48
C GLY A 1017 32.08 12.72 23.55
N TRP A 1018 33.14 12.73 22.75
CA TRP A 1018 33.54 11.62 21.89
C TRP A 1018 34.85 10.95 22.35
N GLN A 1019 34.99 9.67 22.04
CA GLN A 1019 36.21 8.90 22.19
C GLN A 1019 36.63 8.30 20.86
N TRP A 1020 37.94 8.17 20.68
CA TRP A 1020 38.52 7.58 19.49
C TRP A 1020 38.26 6.07 19.45
N ALA A 1021 37.64 5.59 18.36
CA ALA A 1021 37.44 4.17 18.10
C ALA A 1021 38.30 3.65 16.93
N GLY A 1022 38.69 4.54 16.01
CA GLY A 1022 39.60 4.19 14.91
C GLY A 1022 39.79 5.34 13.92
N GLN A 1023 40.88 5.29 13.16
CA GLN A 1023 41.16 6.22 12.07
C GLN A 1023 41.65 5.46 10.85
N PHE A 1024 41.19 5.90 9.68
CA PHE A 1024 41.59 5.33 8.40
C PHE A 1024 42.01 6.45 7.46
N HIS A 1025 43.21 6.34 6.87
CA HIS A 1025 43.71 7.28 5.86
C HIS A 1025 43.46 6.76 4.44
N GLN A 1026 43.24 7.69 3.52
CA GLN A 1026 43.17 7.41 2.08
C GLN A 1026 44.59 7.26 1.55
N ASN A 1027 44.91 6.07 1.05
CA ASN A 1027 46.27 5.75 0.60
C ASN A 1027 46.36 5.41 -0.90
N TRP A 1028 45.23 5.40 -1.59
CA TRP A 1028 45.11 5.04 -3.00
C TRP A 1028 43.97 5.84 -3.66
N GLY A 1029 43.89 5.92 -4.99
CA GLY A 1029 42.72 6.49 -5.65
C GLY A 1029 42.84 7.95 -6.09
N SER A 1030 44.05 8.51 -6.12
CA SER A 1030 44.30 9.82 -6.74
C SER A 1030 43.78 9.86 -8.18
N PRO A 1031 43.39 11.04 -8.71
CA PRO A 1031 42.97 11.17 -10.10
C PRO A 1031 43.98 10.56 -11.08
N ASP A 1032 45.28 10.70 -10.82
CA ASP A 1032 46.35 10.13 -11.65
C ASP A 1032 46.42 8.61 -11.53
N THR A 1033 46.34 8.09 -10.31
CA THR A 1033 46.32 6.64 -10.03
C THR A 1033 45.12 5.99 -10.71
N VAL A 1034 43.92 6.59 -10.61
CA VAL A 1034 42.70 6.05 -11.22
C VAL A 1034 42.73 6.13 -12.74
N ARG A 1035 43.24 7.22 -13.34
CA ARG A 1035 43.45 7.28 -14.80
C ARG A 1035 44.45 6.25 -15.29
N ARG A 1036 45.54 6.03 -14.54
CA ARG A 1036 46.50 4.98 -14.84
C ARG A 1036 45.85 3.59 -14.75
N PHE A 1037 45.05 3.36 -13.72
CA PHE A 1037 44.31 2.12 -13.51
C PHE A 1037 43.35 1.83 -14.67
N ASP A 1038 42.53 2.81 -15.07
CA ASP A 1038 41.59 2.69 -16.20
C ASP A 1038 42.31 2.33 -17.51
N ARG A 1039 43.43 3.02 -17.79
CA ARG A 1039 44.29 2.69 -18.94
C ARG A 1039 44.84 1.27 -18.88
N LEU A 1040 45.39 0.85 -17.73
CA LEU A 1040 45.95 -0.50 -17.57
C LEU A 1040 44.88 -1.58 -17.72
N LEU A 1041 43.69 -1.35 -17.17
CA LEU A 1041 42.54 -2.25 -17.30
C LEU A 1041 42.07 -2.35 -18.76
N ALA A 1042 42.03 -1.24 -19.49
CA ALA A 1042 41.69 -1.21 -20.91
C ALA A 1042 42.76 -1.89 -21.79
N GLU A 1043 44.04 -1.71 -21.49
CA GLU A 1043 45.16 -2.28 -22.24
C GLU A 1043 45.36 -3.78 -21.97
N ARG A 1044 45.18 -4.23 -20.72
CA ARG A 1044 45.52 -5.59 -20.26
C ARG A 1044 44.33 -6.48 -19.96
N GLY A 1045 43.13 -5.92 -19.88
CA GLY A 1045 41.92 -6.64 -19.47
C GLY A 1045 41.92 -7.00 -17.97
N PRO A 1046 40.97 -7.86 -17.55
CA PRO A 1046 40.89 -8.35 -16.17
C PRO A 1046 42.20 -9.00 -15.69
N LEU A 1047 42.53 -8.81 -14.41
CA LEU A 1047 43.66 -9.46 -13.75
C LEU A 1047 43.40 -10.96 -13.60
N SER A 1048 44.35 -11.79 -14.03
CA SER A 1048 44.30 -13.23 -13.82
C SER A 1048 44.30 -13.55 -12.32
N PRO A 1049 43.28 -14.27 -11.80
CA PRO A 1049 43.23 -14.62 -10.39
C PRO A 1049 44.30 -15.68 -10.07
N ASP A 1050 45.07 -15.47 -9.01
CA ASP A 1050 46.08 -16.43 -8.53
C ASP A 1050 45.77 -16.85 -7.07
N PRO A 1051 45.39 -18.12 -6.80
CA PRO A 1051 45.12 -18.58 -5.43
C PRO A 1051 46.33 -18.40 -4.50
N ALA A 1052 47.55 -18.28 -5.02
CA ALA A 1052 48.75 -18.01 -4.24
C ALA A 1052 48.65 -16.70 -3.44
N PHE A 1053 47.91 -15.69 -3.91
CA PHE A 1053 47.70 -14.44 -3.18
C PHE A 1053 47.01 -14.67 -1.82
N ALA A 1054 45.96 -15.50 -1.80
CA ALA A 1054 45.25 -15.84 -0.57
C ALA A 1054 46.08 -16.77 0.33
N VAL A 1055 46.82 -17.70 -0.27
CA VAL A 1055 47.72 -18.60 0.50
C VAL A 1055 48.84 -17.79 1.16
N GLU A 1056 49.49 -16.89 0.43
CA GLU A 1056 50.55 -16.03 0.97
C GLU A 1056 50.03 -15.11 2.07
N LEU A 1057 48.85 -14.49 1.88
CA LEU A 1057 48.23 -13.66 2.91
C LEU A 1057 47.92 -14.48 4.17
N ALA A 1058 47.38 -15.70 4.01
CA ALA A 1058 47.13 -16.61 5.12
C ALA A 1058 48.43 -16.98 5.86
N ASP A 1059 49.48 -17.36 5.14
CA ASP A 1059 50.75 -17.77 5.72
C ASP A 1059 51.45 -16.63 6.49
N ARG A 1060 51.36 -15.39 5.99
CA ARG A 1060 51.97 -14.22 6.63
C ARG A 1060 51.21 -13.69 7.85
N THR A 1061 49.90 -13.93 7.93
CA THR A 1061 49.03 -13.37 8.99
C THR A 1061 48.50 -14.40 9.98
N GLY A 1062 48.64 -15.69 9.67
CA GLY A 1062 48.06 -16.80 10.43
C GLY A 1062 46.54 -16.92 10.29
N MET A 1063 45.90 -16.15 9.41
CA MET A 1063 44.45 -16.30 9.16
C MET A 1063 44.15 -17.58 8.38
N SER A 1064 42.91 -18.05 8.43
CA SER A 1064 42.53 -19.21 7.62
C SER A 1064 42.59 -18.87 6.13
N ARG A 1065 42.94 -19.84 5.28
CA ARG A 1065 42.95 -19.65 3.81
C ARG A 1065 41.63 -19.11 3.26
N ARG A 1066 40.52 -19.51 3.88
CA ARG A 1066 39.18 -19.01 3.57
C ARG A 1066 39.01 -17.53 3.91
N ASP A 1067 39.49 -17.10 5.07
CA ASP A 1067 39.44 -15.69 5.46
C ASP A 1067 40.34 -14.84 4.56
N ALA A 1068 41.53 -15.34 4.22
CA ALA A 1068 42.41 -14.70 3.25
C ALA A 1068 41.79 -14.64 1.85
N ALA A 1069 41.10 -15.70 1.41
CA ALA A 1069 40.35 -15.70 0.15
C ALA A 1069 39.21 -14.68 0.17
N HIS A 1070 38.46 -14.57 1.28
CA HIS A 1070 37.44 -13.52 1.46
C HIS A 1070 38.04 -12.11 1.40
N ALA A 1071 39.22 -11.93 1.97
CA ALA A 1071 39.98 -10.68 1.86
C ALA A 1071 40.38 -10.41 0.40
N VAL A 1072 41.03 -11.34 -0.31
CA VAL A 1072 41.56 -11.10 -1.67
C VAL A 1072 40.45 -11.03 -2.74
N PHE A 1073 39.55 -12.01 -2.77
CA PHE A 1073 38.59 -12.23 -3.87
C PHE A 1073 37.14 -11.86 -3.53
N GLY A 1074 36.87 -11.39 -2.31
CA GLY A 1074 35.54 -10.97 -1.85
C GLY A 1074 34.65 -12.10 -1.33
N SER A 1075 33.37 -11.79 -1.12
CA SER A 1075 32.41 -12.69 -0.46
C SER A 1075 32.16 -14.00 -1.23
N PRO A 1076 32.06 -15.16 -0.56
CA PRO A 1076 31.82 -16.45 -1.20
C PRO A 1076 30.38 -16.67 -1.73
N GLY A 1077 29.47 -15.70 -1.67
CA GLY A 1077 28.06 -15.97 -2.03
C GLY A 1077 27.36 -16.92 -1.03
N ARG A 1078 26.22 -17.51 -1.41
CA ARG A 1078 25.43 -18.38 -0.51
C ARG A 1078 25.59 -19.86 -0.79
N THR A 1079 25.92 -20.26 -2.03
CA THR A 1079 26.01 -21.67 -2.41
C THR A 1079 27.25 -22.00 -3.25
N VAL A 1080 27.66 -23.28 -3.25
CA VAL A 1080 28.78 -23.77 -4.09
C VAL A 1080 28.46 -23.58 -5.57
N ALA A 1081 27.20 -23.78 -5.98
CA ALA A 1081 26.77 -23.65 -7.36
C ALA A 1081 26.89 -22.20 -7.85
N GLU A 1082 26.50 -21.22 -7.02
CA GLU A 1082 26.70 -19.79 -7.31
C GLU A 1082 28.17 -19.44 -7.48
N LEU A 1083 29.06 -19.97 -6.61
CA LEU A 1083 30.49 -19.75 -6.72
C LEU A 1083 31.10 -20.36 -7.97
N ALA A 1084 30.78 -21.63 -8.23
CA ALA A 1084 31.31 -22.36 -9.39
C ALA A 1084 30.82 -21.79 -10.72
N ALA A 1085 29.63 -21.16 -10.74
CA ALA A 1085 29.13 -20.45 -11.91
C ALA A 1085 29.91 -19.17 -12.21
N LEU A 1086 30.54 -18.57 -11.20
CA LEU A 1086 31.19 -17.27 -11.32
C LEU A 1086 32.71 -17.36 -11.32
N ARG A 1087 33.33 -18.28 -10.58
CA ARG A 1087 34.77 -18.27 -10.29
C ARG A 1087 35.50 -19.53 -10.76
N PRO A 1088 36.80 -19.43 -11.08
CA PRO A 1088 37.62 -20.60 -11.39
C PRO A 1088 37.66 -21.61 -10.23
N PRO A 1089 37.70 -22.93 -10.51
CA PRO A 1089 37.68 -23.98 -9.48
C PRO A 1089 38.72 -23.79 -8.38
N GLU A 1090 39.95 -23.38 -8.73
CA GLU A 1090 41.05 -23.14 -7.80
C GLU A 1090 40.77 -22.02 -6.79
N ILE A 1091 39.88 -21.07 -7.12
CA ILE A 1091 39.41 -20.04 -6.19
C ILE A 1091 38.24 -20.55 -5.36
N VAL A 1092 37.34 -21.35 -5.94
CA VAL A 1092 36.22 -21.97 -5.23
C VAL A 1092 36.73 -22.87 -4.10
N ASP A 1093 37.77 -23.66 -4.35
CA ASP A 1093 38.38 -24.58 -3.39
C ASP A 1093 38.87 -23.88 -2.11
N LEU A 1094 39.25 -22.60 -2.19
CA LEU A 1094 39.67 -21.82 -1.02
C LEU A 1094 38.52 -21.51 -0.04
N TYR A 1095 37.26 -21.58 -0.50
CA TYR A 1095 36.07 -21.30 0.32
C TYR A 1095 35.37 -22.56 0.85
N LEU A 1096 35.72 -23.73 0.33
CA LEU A 1096 35.10 -24.99 0.73
C LEU A 1096 35.67 -25.46 2.07
N ASP A 1097 34.79 -25.94 2.94
CA ASP A 1097 35.21 -26.69 4.11
C ASP A 1097 35.71 -28.07 3.67
N PRO A 1098 36.96 -28.45 3.97
CA PRO A 1098 37.52 -29.73 3.54
C PRO A 1098 36.75 -30.96 4.03
N ALA A 1099 36.03 -30.86 5.15
CA ALA A 1099 35.29 -31.97 5.73
C ALA A 1099 33.89 -32.13 5.13
N THR A 1100 33.24 -31.02 4.73
CA THR A 1100 31.85 -31.04 4.26
C THR A 1100 31.69 -30.79 2.77
N GLY A 1101 32.70 -30.24 2.10
CA GLY A 1101 32.61 -29.78 0.71
C GLY A 1101 31.64 -28.61 0.50
N GLN A 1102 31.12 -28.02 1.57
CA GLN A 1102 30.19 -26.88 1.51
C GLN A 1102 30.93 -25.55 1.64
N VAL A 1103 30.31 -24.48 1.13
CA VAL A 1103 30.79 -23.11 1.35
C VAL A 1103 30.68 -22.80 2.84
N ALA A 1104 31.82 -22.54 3.47
CA ALA A 1104 31.82 -22.10 4.85
C ALA A 1104 31.91 -20.58 4.93
N ARG A 1105 31.25 -20.01 5.95
CA ARG A 1105 31.27 -18.56 6.17
C ARG A 1105 32.65 -18.10 6.65
N ALA A 1106 33.17 -17.03 6.05
CA ALA A 1106 34.37 -16.35 6.55
C ALA A 1106 34.14 -15.83 7.97
N ARG A 1107 35.16 -15.90 8.82
CA ARG A 1107 35.15 -15.43 10.20
C ARG A 1107 35.65 -14.00 10.34
N ILE A 1108 36.42 -13.51 9.37
CA ILE A 1108 36.84 -12.10 9.36
C ILE A 1108 35.65 -11.19 9.07
N SER A 1109 35.65 -10.00 9.68
CA SER A 1109 34.63 -8.99 9.40
C SER A 1109 34.79 -8.43 7.99
N ASP A 1110 33.70 -7.99 7.36
CA ASP A 1110 33.76 -7.35 6.05
C ASP A 1110 34.60 -6.06 6.08
N GLY A 1111 34.59 -5.33 7.19
CA GLY A 1111 35.44 -4.14 7.37
C GLY A 1111 36.93 -4.48 7.33
N THR A 1112 37.35 -5.56 8.00
CA THR A 1112 38.74 -6.06 7.94
C THR A 1112 39.10 -6.50 6.52
N ALA A 1113 38.23 -7.26 5.87
CA ALA A 1113 38.46 -7.75 4.50
C ALA A 1113 38.63 -6.60 3.50
N ILE A 1114 37.75 -5.59 3.57
CA ILE A 1114 37.84 -4.37 2.76
C ILE A 1114 39.16 -3.64 3.00
N ARG A 1115 39.57 -3.50 4.27
CA ARG A 1115 40.82 -2.81 4.61
C ARG A 1115 42.04 -3.54 4.08
N LEU A 1116 42.06 -4.87 4.13
CA LEU A 1116 43.13 -5.67 3.53
C LEU A 1116 43.19 -5.45 2.01
N ARG A 1117 42.05 -5.41 1.32
CA ARG A 1117 42.01 -5.11 -0.14
C ARG A 1117 42.56 -3.73 -0.47
N GLU A 1118 42.18 -2.73 0.33
CA GLU A 1118 42.70 -1.37 0.17
C GLU A 1118 44.24 -1.35 0.23
N LEU A 1119 44.82 -2.10 1.17
CA LEU A 1119 46.27 -2.17 1.35
C LEU A 1119 46.99 -3.02 0.30
N MET A 1120 46.31 -4.04 -0.25
CA MET A 1120 46.85 -4.92 -1.30
C MET A 1120 46.88 -4.25 -2.69
N MET A 1121 46.04 -3.23 -2.92
CA MET A 1121 45.97 -2.58 -4.21
C MET A 1121 47.23 -1.74 -4.47
N SER A 1122 48.03 -2.15 -5.45
CA SER A 1122 49.22 -1.42 -5.93
C SER A 1122 48.86 -0.50 -7.12
N ASP A 1123 49.80 0.35 -7.55
CA ASP A 1123 49.60 1.22 -8.72
C ASP A 1123 49.57 0.47 -10.06
N ASP A 1124 50.09 -0.77 -10.10
CA ASP A 1124 50.12 -1.63 -11.30
C ASP A 1124 50.07 -3.12 -10.90
N PRO A 1125 48.90 -3.62 -10.46
CA PRO A 1125 48.78 -4.99 -9.95
C PRO A 1125 49.06 -6.06 -11.00
N TRP A 1126 49.03 -5.73 -12.30
CA TRP A 1126 49.38 -6.65 -13.39
C TRP A 1126 50.89 -6.87 -13.52
N THR A 1127 51.73 -5.89 -13.16
CA THR A 1127 53.20 -6.03 -13.24
C THR A 1127 53.82 -6.35 -11.89
N THR A 1128 53.39 -5.68 -10.83
CA THR A 1128 54.00 -5.84 -9.49
C THR A 1128 53.25 -6.85 -8.61
N GLY A 1129 52.08 -7.33 -9.05
CA GLY A 1129 51.19 -8.13 -8.20
C GLY A 1129 50.50 -7.31 -7.12
N LEU A 1130 49.78 -8.01 -6.24
CA LEU A 1130 49.16 -7.44 -5.04
C LEU A 1130 50.21 -7.22 -3.94
N ASP A 1131 50.10 -6.13 -3.20
CA ASP A 1131 50.99 -5.83 -2.07
C ASP A 1131 50.55 -6.58 -0.79
N ILE A 1132 50.70 -7.92 -0.84
CA ILE A 1132 50.36 -8.81 0.28
C ILE A 1132 51.21 -8.49 1.52
N ALA A 1133 52.45 -8.05 1.34
CA ALA A 1133 53.35 -7.72 2.43
C ALA A 1133 52.85 -6.53 3.26
N ARG A 1134 52.37 -5.47 2.60
CA ARG A 1134 51.77 -4.31 3.28
C ARG A 1134 50.50 -4.68 4.04
N ALA A 1135 49.61 -5.44 3.42
CA ALA A 1135 48.38 -5.89 4.07
C ALA A 1135 48.66 -6.79 5.29
N ALA A 1136 49.62 -7.71 5.18
CA ALA A 1136 50.03 -8.58 6.28
C ALA A 1136 50.70 -7.81 7.42
N THR A 1137 51.53 -6.81 7.12
CA THR A 1137 52.17 -5.96 8.12
C THR A 1137 51.12 -5.22 8.96
N TRP A 1138 50.09 -4.68 8.32
CA TRP A 1138 48.98 -4.02 9.02
C TRP A 1138 48.19 -5.00 9.89
N GLN A 1139 47.86 -6.19 9.37
CA GLN A 1139 47.10 -7.20 10.12
C GLN A 1139 47.84 -7.73 11.36
N ASN A 1140 49.17 -7.78 11.31
CA ASN A 1140 50.01 -8.29 12.40
C ASN A 1140 50.42 -7.21 13.43
N GLY A 1141 50.40 -5.94 13.02
CA GLY A 1141 50.79 -4.80 13.87
C GLY A 1141 49.62 -4.10 14.57
N GLY A 1142 48.38 -4.51 14.27
CA GLY A 1142 47.15 -3.97 14.85
C GLY A 1142 46.66 -4.70 16.09
#